data_AF-A0AAF7A7H1-F1
#
_entry.id   AF-A0AAF7A7H1-F1
#
_cell.length_a   1.000
_cell.length_b   1.000
_cell.length_c   1.000
_cell.angle_alpha   90.00
_cell.angle_beta   90.00
_cell.angle_gamma   90.00
#
_symmetry.space_group_name_H-M   'P 1'
#
loop_
_entity.id
_entity.type
_entity.pdbx_description
1 polymer ?
#
loop_
_entity_poly.entity_id
_entity_poly.type
_entity_poly.pdbx_seq_one_letter_code
_entity_poly.pdbx_strand_id
1 'polypeptide(L)'
;MDVVTPRARPRLCPLAKSCSGGGAFTRPQPGRGTPVGGGGGGGGCRAMVGDARPSGVRAGGCRGAVGSRTSSRALRPPLPPLSSLFVLFLAAPCAWAAGYKTCPKVKPDMLNVHLVPHTHDDVGWLKTVDQYFYGIYNNIQPAGVQYILDSVISSLLANPTRRFIYVEIAFFSRWWRQQTNATQKIVRELVRQGRLEFANGGWVMNDEATTHYGAIIDQMTLGLRFLEETFGSDGRPRVAWHIDPFGHSREQASLFAQMGFDGFFFGRLDYQDKKVRKKTLQMEQVWRASTSLKPPTADLFTSVLPNMYNPPEGLCWDMLCADKPVVEDTRSPEYNAKELVRYFLKLATDQGKLYRTKHTVMTMGSDFQYENANTWFKNLDKLIQLVNAQQRANGIRVNVLYSTPACYLWELNKANLSWSVKKDDFFPYADGPYMFWTGYFSSRPALKRYERLSYNFLQVCNQLEALAGPAANVGPYGSGDSAPLNEAMAVLQHHDAVSGTSRQHVANDYARQLSEGWRPCEVLMSNALAHLSGLKEDFAFCRKLNISICPLTQTAERFQVIVYNPLGRKVDWMVRLPVSKHVYLVKDPGGKIVPSDVVTIPSSDSQELLFSALVPAVGFSIYSVSQMPNQRPQKSWSRDLVIQNEYLRARFDPNTGLLMELENLEQNLLLPVRQAFYWYNASTGNNLSSQASGAYIFRPNQNKPLFVSHWAQTHLVKASLVQEVHQNFSAWCSQVVRLYPRQRHLELEWTVGPIPVGDGWGKEVISRFDTALATRGLFYTDSNGREILERRRNYRPTWKLNQTEPVAGNYYPVNSRIYITDGNMQLTVLTDRSQGGSSLRDGSLELMVHRRLLKDDARGVGEPLNKEGSGLWVRGRHLVLLDKKETAAARHRLQAEMEVLAPQVVLAQGGGARYRLEKAPRTQFSGLRRELPPSVRLLTLARWGPETLLLRLEHQFAVGEDSGRNLSSPVTLDLTNLFSAFTITNLRETTLAANQLLAYASRLQWTTDTGPTPHPSPSRPVSATITLQPMEIRTFLASVQWEEDG
;
A
#
# COMPACT_ATOMS: atom_id res chain seq x y z
N MET A 1 -56.42 29.53 29.05
CA MET A 1 -55.99 30.32 27.88
C MET A 1 -55.55 29.33 26.79
N ASP A 2 -56.44 28.52 26.20
CA ASP A 2 -57.72 28.78 25.47
C ASP A 2 -57.43 29.18 24.01
N VAL A 3 -58.09 28.72 22.94
CA VAL A 3 -59.29 27.85 22.73
C VAL A 3 -59.26 27.38 21.23
N VAL A 4 -59.76 26.24 20.71
CA VAL A 4 -60.41 25.02 21.25
C VAL A 4 -60.18 23.80 20.27
N THR A 5 -61.04 22.76 20.28
CA THR A 5 -61.01 21.52 19.44
C THR A 5 -62.23 21.49 18.46
N PRO A 6 -62.88 20.38 17.97
CA PRO A 6 -62.64 18.92 17.96
C PRO A 6 -62.79 18.25 16.55
N ARG A 7 -62.47 16.96 16.29
CA ARG A 7 -63.14 15.65 16.62
C ARG A 7 -62.30 14.54 15.90
N ALA A 8 -62.39 13.21 16.03
CA ALA A 8 -62.79 12.15 17.01
C ALA A 8 -62.14 10.82 16.45
N ARG A 9 -61.94 9.65 17.09
CA ARG A 9 -62.53 8.83 18.19
C ARG A 9 -63.90 8.18 17.87
N PRO A 10 -64.24 6.95 18.37
CA PRO A 10 -63.46 5.93 19.13
C PRO A 10 -63.61 4.47 18.60
N ARG A 11 -62.92 3.42 19.09
CA ARG A 11 -63.21 2.50 20.24
C ARG A 11 -62.23 1.29 20.12
N LEU A 12 -61.91 0.45 21.12
CA LEU A 12 -62.40 0.21 22.49
C LEU A 12 -61.22 -0.27 23.42
N CYS A 13 -61.48 -0.36 24.73
CA CYS A 13 -60.61 -0.85 25.83
C CYS A 13 -61.55 -1.65 26.81
N PRO A 14 -61.22 -2.07 28.05
CA PRO A 14 -60.02 -1.91 28.91
C PRO A 14 -59.46 -3.31 29.37
N LEU A 15 -58.58 -3.56 30.36
CA LEU A 15 -58.46 -3.19 31.80
C LEU A 15 -56.99 -3.44 32.28
N ALA A 16 -56.36 -2.52 33.03
CA ALA A 16 -56.09 -2.57 34.51
C ALA A 16 -55.18 -3.73 35.00
N LYS A 17 -54.28 -3.62 36.00
CA LYS A 17 -53.79 -2.61 36.99
C LYS A 17 -52.51 -3.23 37.66
N SER A 18 -51.62 -2.57 38.43
CA SER A 18 -51.09 -1.20 38.56
C SER A 18 -50.06 -1.12 39.72
N CYS A 19 -49.03 -0.26 39.65
CA CYS A 19 -48.10 0.13 40.76
C CYS A 19 -47.12 -0.98 41.26
N SER A 20 -45.99 -0.71 41.94
CA SER A 20 -45.08 0.46 42.01
C SER A 20 -43.84 0.14 42.89
N GLY A 21 -42.69 0.79 42.65
CA GLY A 21 -41.55 0.83 43.59
C GLY A 21 -40.33 -0.02 43.21
N GLY A 22 -39.16 0.29 43.79
CA GLY A 22 -37.89 -0.40 43.56
C GLY A 22 -36.95 -0.33 44.78
N GLY A 23 -35.87 -1.14 44.79
CA GLY A 23 -34.93 -1.26 45.91
C GLY A 23 -33.65 -2.03 45.53
N ALA A 24 -32.57 -1.85 46.29
CA ALA A 24 -31.19 -2.16 45.86
C ALA A 24 -30.55 -3.45 46.44
N PHE A 25 -29.58 -3.98 45.69
CA PHE A 25 -28.33 -4.69 46.05
C PHE A 25 -28.11 -5.54 47.35
N THR A 26 -27.34 -6.62 47.14
CA THR A 26 -26.31 -7.28 48.02
C THR A 26 -26.66 -8.23 49.20
N ARG A 27 -26.19 -9.49 49.06
CA ARG A 27 -25.40 -10.39 49.97
C ARG A 27 -25.78 -10.57 51.47
N PRO A 28 -25.62 -11.81 52.01
CA PRO A 28 -24.44 -12.13 52.86
C PRO A 28 -23.79 -13.54 52.62
N GLN A 29 -23.12 -14.13 53.63
CA GLN A 29 -22.14 -15.26 53.53
C GLN A 29 -22.55 -16.61 54.24
N PRO A 30 -21.73 -17.34 55.06
CA PRO A 30 -21.13 -18.64 54.66
C PRO A 30 -21.29 -19.82 55.66
N GLY A 31 -20.66 -20.99 55.39
CA GLY A 31 -20.50 -22.11 56.34
C GLY A 31 -19.40 -23.13 55.96
N ARG A 32 -18.88 -23.91 56.92
CA ARG A 32 -17.86 -24.98 56.78
C ARG A 32 -18.30 -26.27 57.51
N GLY A 33 -17.87 -27.46 57.05
CA GLY A 33 -17.97 -28.72 57.82
C GLY A 33 -17.39 -29.97 57.12
N THR A 34 -16.50 -30.69 57.81
CA THR A 34 -15.96 -32.05 57.52
C THR A 34 -16.78 -33.13 58.29
N PRO A 35 -16.63 -34.48 58.14
CA PRO A 35 -15.44 -35.29 57.77
C PRO A 35 -15.66 -36.46 56.75
N VAL A 36 -14.62 -37.03 56.11
CA VAL A 36 -13.89 -38.32 56.38
C VAL A 36 -14.77 -39.58 56.56
N GLY A 37 -14.54 -40.72 55.90
CA GLY A 37 -13.57 -41.04 54.82
C GLY A 37 -13.25 -42.55 54.65
N GLY A 38 -12.46 -42.90 53.63
CA GLY A 38 -11.92 -44.25 53.35
C GLY A 38 -12.74 -45.11 52.38
N GLY A 39 -12.16 -45.89 51.46
CA GLY A 39 -10.74 -45.97 51.03
C GLY A 39 -10.45 -47.16 50.09
N GLY A 40 -9.50 -47.01 49.16
CA GLY A 40 -8.96 -48.10 48.32
C GLY A 40 -8.65 -47.73 46.86
N GLY A 41 -7.47 -48.11 46.35
CA GLY A 41 -7.12 -48.05 44.92
C GLY A 41 -6.39 -46.79 44.43
N GLY A 42 -5.09 -46.66 44.73
CA GLY A 42 -4.17 -45.76 43.99
C GLY A 42 -3.43 -46.49 42.86
N GLY A 43 -2.68 -45.83 41.95
CA GLY A 43 -2.44 -44.39 41.80
C GLY A 43 -1.36 -44.09 40.74
N GLY A 44 -1.14 -42.81 40.41
CA GLY A 44 -0.19 -42.34 39.38
C GLY A 44 -0.91 -41.75 38.15
N CYS A 45 -0.80 -40.48 37.73
CA CYS A 45 0.24 -39.44 37.87
C CYS A 45 1.62 -39.84 37.30
N ARG A 46 2.29 -39.03 36.47
CA ARG A 46 1.90 -37.78 35.77
C ARG A 46 2.86 -37.55 34.58
N ALA A 47 2.49 -36.75 33.58
CA ALA A 47 3.37 -36.43 32.45
C ALA A 47 4.49 -35.42 32.83
N MET A 48 5.69 -35.59 32.25
CA MET A 48 6.79 -34.62 32.16
C MET A 48 7.73 -34.99 31.00
N VAL A 49 8.08 -34.00 30.17
CA VAL A 49 9.39 -33.70 29.51
C VAL A 49 10.28 -34.85 29.02
N GLY A 50 10.74 -34.75 27.76
CA GLY A 50 11.88 -35.50 27.23
C GLY A 50 12.25 -35.08 25.81
N ASP A 51 13.48 -34.61 25.60
CA ASP A 51 13.98 -34.05 24.34
C ASP A 51 15.06 -34.95 23.69
N ALA A 52 15.50 -34.57 22.48
CA ALA A 52 16.77 -34.95 21.83
C ALA A 52 16.92 -36.31 21.08
N ARG A 53 18.00 -36.32 20.27
CA ARG A 53 18.56 -37.37 19.39
C ARG A 53 19.59 -38.23 20.19
N PRO A 54 20.41 -39.17 19.62
CA PRO A 54 20.56 -39.63 18.23
C PRO A 54 20.76 -41.16 18.02
N SER A 55 20.99 -41.55 16.76
CA SER A 55 21.82 -42.68 16.26
C SER A 55 22.07 -43.95 17.11
N GLY A 56 21.59 -45.11 16.60
CA GLY A 56 22.54 -46.03 15.95
C GLY A 56 22.76 -47.47 16.45
N VAL A 57 22.56 -48.42 15.52
CA VAL A 57 23.46 -49.58 15.22
C VAL A 57 23.41 -50.86 16.11
N ARG A 58 22.98 -51.97 15.46
CA ARG A 58 23.27 -53.42 15.74
C ARG A 58 22.65 -54.07 16.99
N ALA A 59 22.51 -55.41 17.08
CA ALA A 59 22.36 -56.49 16.08
C ALA A 59 22.01 -57.85 16.75
N GLY A 60 21.59 -58.83 15.94
CA GLY A 60 21.60 -60.26 16.27
C GLY A 60 20.20 -60.91 16.43
N GLY A 61 19.88 -62.07 15.85
CA GLY A 61 20.53 -62.82 14.76
C GLY A 61 20.66 -64.33 15.00
N CYS A 62 20.65 -65.13 13.93
CA CYS A 62 21.32 -66.45 13.86
C CYS A 62 21.50 -66.90 12.40
N ARG A 63 22.30 -67.96 12.15
CA ARG A 63 22.75 -68.41 10.81
C ARG A 63 22.81 -69.95 10.68
N GLY A 64 22.64 -70.43 9.44
CA GLY A 64 23.27 -71.64 8.85
C GLY A 64 23.21 -71.50 7.31
N ALA A 65 24.25 -71.62 6.48
CA ALA A 65 25.34 -72.61 6.31
C ALA A 65 24.92 -73.83 5.45
N VAL A 66 25.68 -74.35 4.47
CA VAL A 66 26.99 -73.97 3.85
C VAL A 66 27.18 -74.69 2.48
N GLY A 67 27.92 -74.11 1.51
CA GLY A 67 28.51 -74.80 0.33
C GLY A 67 27.57 -75.21 -0.85
N SER A 68 28.03 -75.65 -2.04
CA SER A 68 29.39 -75.70 -2.63
C SER A 68 29.39 -75.89 -4.18
N ARG A 69 30.26 -75.15 -4.89
CA ARG A 69 31.00 -75.44 -6.17
C ARG A 69 30.37 -76.06 -7.47
N THR A 70 30.59 -75.31 -8.58
CA THR A 70 31.14 -75.68 -9.92
C THR A 70 30.38 -76.42 -11.06
N SER A 71 30.44 -75.80 -12.26
CA SER A 71 30.69 -76.36 -13.62
C SER A 71 29.60 -77.13 -14.40
N SER A 72 29.30 -76.69 -15.65
CA SER A 72 29.58 -77.40 -16.94
C SER A 72 28.93 -76.74 -18.18
N ARG A 73 29.18 -77.26 -19.40
CA ARG A 73 28.82 -76.71 -20.75
C ARG A 73 27.71 -77.53 -21.47
N ALA A 74 27.32 -77.05 -22.67
CA ALA A 74 26.60 -77.72 -23.79
C ALA A 74 25.04 -77.68 -23.74
N LEU A 75 24.28 -77.63 -24.85
CA LEU A 75 24.58 -77.61 -26.31
C LEU A 75 23.46 -76.88 -27.12
N ARG A 76 23.62 -76.71 -28.45
CA ARG A 76 22.68 -76.12 -29.45
C ARG A 76 21.78 -77.21 -30.09
N PRO A 77 20.62 -76.97 -30.79
CA PRO A 77 20.47 -76.13 -32.02
C PRO A 77 19.11 -75.32 -32.11
N PRO A 78 18.44 -75.09 -33.27
CA PRO A 78 18.65 -73.93 -34.16
C PRO A 78 17.40 -73.02 -34.47
N LEU A 79 17.63 -71.99 -35.31
CA LEU A 79 16.70 -70.97 -35.90
C LEU A 79 15.96 -71.50 -37.17
N PRO A 80 15.14 -70.74 -37.96
CA PRO A 80 14.66 -69.33 -37.93
C PRO A 80 13.09 -69.24 -38.13
N PRO A 81 12.41 -68.20 -38.71
CA PRO A 81 12.76 -66.81 -39.08
C PRO A 81 11.79 -65.70 -38.58
N LEU A 82 12.09 -64.46 -38.97
CA LEU A 82 11.45 -63.19 -38.59
C LEU A 82 10.04 -62.94 -39.17
N SER A 83 9.24 -62.10 -38.48
CA SER A 83 8.81 -60.80 -39.05
C SER A 83 8.22 -59.80 -38.03
N SER A 84 8.73 -58.58 -38.07
CA SER A 84 8.04 -57.29 -37.85
C SER A 84 7.04 -57.10 -36.70
N LEU A 85 7.52 -56.66 -35.53
CA LEU A 85 6.86 -55.56 -34.79
C LEU A 85 7.86 -54.81 -33.88
N PHE A 86 8.27 -53.60 -34.28
CA PHE A 86 9.07 -52.70 -33.43
C PHE A 86 8.39 -51.33 -33.40
N VAL A 87 7.48 -51.14 -32.43
CA VAL A 87 6.83 -49.84 -32.22
C VAL A 87 7.83 -48.93 -31.52
N LEU A 88 8.32 -47.90 -32.21
CA LEU A 88 9.15 -46.87 -31.60
C LEU A 88 8.33 -46.10 -30.56
N PHE A 89 8.63 -46.28 -29.29
CA PHE A 89 8.38 -45.26 -28.28
C PHE A 89 9.30 -44.07 -28.54
N LEU A 90 8.87 -43.17 -29.45
CA LEU A 90 9.48 -41.86 -29.61
C LEU A 90 9.18 -41.01 -28.37
N ALA A 91 10.02 -41.16 -27.36
CA ALA A 91 10.13 -40.25 -26.22
C ALA A 91 10.72 -38.90 -26.68
N ALA A 92 9.97 -38.18 -27.51
CA ALA A 92 10.31 -36.82 -27.91
C ALA A 92 10.33 -35.93 -26.65
N PRO A 93 11.41 -35.18 -26.40
CA PRO A 93 11.42 -34.20 -25.31
C PRO A 93 10.40 -33.12 -25.64
N CYS A 94 9.23 -33.18 -25.01
CA CYS A 94 8.18 -32.19 -25.23
C CYS A 94 8.71 -30.81 -24.86
N ALA A 95 8.77 -29.90 -25.84
CA ALA A 95 8.94 -28.48 -25.59
C ALA A 95 7.60 -27.91 -25.10
N TRP A 96 7.26 -28.21 -23.84
CA TRP A 96 5.96 -27.86 -23.24
C TRP A 96 5.64 -26.37 -23.41
N ALA A 97 4.42 -26.07 -23.84
CA ALA A 97 3.98 -24.71 -24.13
C ALA A 97 3.57 -24.00 -22.82
N ALA A 98 4.30 -22.93 -22.47
CA ALA A 98 4.02 -22.05 -21.33
C ALA A 98 3.81 -20.60 -21.78
N GLY A 99 3.17 -19.79 -20.94
CA GLY A 99 2.84 -18.38 -21.22
C GLY A 99 2.04 -18.20 -22.52
N TYR A 100 2.41 -17.20 -23.33
CA TYR A 100 1.74 -16.88 -24.60
C TYR A 100 1.60 -18.03 -25.61
N LYS A 101 2.41 -19.10 -25.49
CA LYS A 101 2.28 -20.31 -26.31
C LYS A 101 1.00 -21.11 -26.01
N THR A 102 0.39 -20.89 -24.84
CA THR A 102 -0.89 -21.52 -24.46
C THR A 102 -2.11 -20.83 -25.06
N CYS A 103 -1.97 -19.66 -25.68
CA CYS A 103 -3.11 -18.83 -26.05
C CYS A 103 -4.05 -19.48 -27.09
N PRO A 104 -5.38 -19.20 -27.02
CA PRO A 104 -6.34 -19.74 -27.97
C PRO A 104 -6.08 -19.22 -29.39
N LYS A 105 -6.32 -20.07 -30.41
CA LYS A 105 -6.15 -19.67 -31.82
C LYS A 105 -7.26 -18.71 -32.26
N VAL A 106 -6.86 -17.51 -32.67
CA VAL A 106 -7.71 -16.49 -33.30
C VAL A 106 -7.90 -16.71 -34.79
N LYS A 107 -8.83 -15.98 -35.42
CA LYS A 107 -9.06 -15.99 -36.87
C LYS A 107 -8.65 -14.62 -37.46
N PRO A 108 -7.53 -14.51 -38.21
CA PRO A 108 -6.99 -13.22 -38.65
C PRO A 108 -7.93 -12.34 -39.49
N ASP A 109 -8.92 -12.92 -40.15
CA ASP A 109 -9.89 -12.20 -40.99
C ASP A 109 -11.28 -12.06 -40.39
N MET A 110 -11.40 -12.23 -39.08
CA MET A 110 -12.63 -11.97 -38.33
C MET A 110 -12.36 -10.99 -37.20
N LEU A 111 -13.40 -10.30 -36.74
CA LEU A 111 -13.37 -9.64 -35.44
C LEU A 111 -13.31 -10.72 -34.35
N ASN A 112 -12.19 -10.79 -33.63
CA ASN A 112 -11.99 -11.72 -32.53
C ASN A 112 -12.48 -11.08 -31.24
N VAL A 113 -13.48 -11.71 -30.61
CA VAL A 113 -14.07 -11.26 -29.35
C VAL A 113 -13.50 -12.14 -28.23
N HIS A 114 -12.61 -11.54 -27.44
CA HIS A 114 -11.93 -12.17 -26.33
C HIS A 114 -12.81 -12.05 -25.09
N LEU A 115 -13.57 -13.10 -24.77
CA LEU A 115 -14.31 -13.19 -23.51
C LEU A 115 -13.33 -13.53 -22.40
N VAL A 116 -13.25 -12.70 -21.36
CA VAL A 116 -12.34 -12.85 -20.22
C VAL A 116 -13.18 -13.04 -18.95
N PRO A 117 -13.44 -14.29 -18.54
CA PRO A 117 -14.04 -14.61 -17.24
C PRO A 117 -13.17 -14.18 -16.07
N HIS A 118 -13.74 -13.45 -15.11
CA HIS A 118 -13.09 -13.05 -13.86
C HIS A 118 -14.10 -12.86 -12.73
N THR A 119 -13.58 -12.73 -11.51
CA THR A 119 -14.26 -12.09 -10.38
C THR A 119 -13.54 -10.78 -10.06
N HIS A 120 -14.06 -10.00 -9.13
CA HIS A 120 -13.34 -8.95 -8.43
C HIS A 120 -13.56 -9.12 -6.94
N ASP A 121 -12.53 -9.54 -6.21
CA ASP A 121 -12.66 -9.96 -4.81
C ASP A 121 -12.00 -8.91 -3.89
N ASP A 122 -12.78 -7.99 -3.33
CA ASP A 122 -12.24 -6.95 -2.44
C ASP A 122 -11.65 -7.50 -1.16
N VAL A 123 -10.43 -7.04 -0.86
CA VAL A 123 -9.68 -7.42 0.35
C VAL A 123 -10.14 -6.55 1.52
N GLY A 124 -11.46 -6.61 1.77
CA GLY A 124 -12.24 -5.76 2.65
C GLY A 124 -12.84 -4.54 1.94
N TRP A 125 -14.13 -4.28 2.16
CA TRP A 125 -14.84 -3.11 1.62
C TRP A 125 -16.15 -2.89 2.40
N LEU A 126 -17.21 -3.64 2.07
CA LEU A 126 -18.46 -3.67 2.83
C LEU A 126 -18.42 -4.68 3.98
N LYS A 127 -17.67 -5.77 3.80
CA LYS A 127 -17.35 -6.80 4.80
C LYS A 127 -15.83 -6.81 5.07
N THR A 128 -15.37 -7.46 6.14
CA THR A 128 -13.92 -7.65 6.38
C THR A 128 -13.33 -8.72 5.46
N VAL A 129 -12.00 -8.79 5.36
CA VAL A 129 -11.27 -9.78 4.54
C VAL A 129 -11.79 -11.19 4.80
N ASP A 130 -11.75 -11.65 6.05
CA ASP A 130 -12.14 -13.03 6.36
C ASP A 130 -13.66 -13.26 6.26
N GLN A 131 -14.48 -12.21 6.39
CA GLN A 131 -15.93 -12.29 6.14
C GLN A 131 -16.27 -12.50 4.66
N TYR A 132 -15.54 -11.85 3.74
CA TYR A 132 -15.63 -12.13 2.31
C TYR A 132 -15.07 -13.52 1.97
N PHE A 133 -13.96 -13.92 2.60
CA PHE A 133 -13.39 -15.25 2.36
C PHE A 133 -14.36 -16.38 2.71
N TYR A 134 -14.97 -16.33 3.91
CA TYR A 134 -15.82 -17.40 4.44
C TYR A 134 -17.31 -17.30 4.08
N GLY A 135 -17.77 -16.24 3.39
CA GLY A 135 -19.20 -16.07 3.07
C GLY A 135 -20.07 -15.58 4.25
N ILE A 136 -19.47 -14.93 5.24
CA ILE A 136 -20.17 -14.48 6.46
C ILE A 136 -20.88 -13.14 6.17
N TYR A 137 -21.97 -12.86 6.88
CA TYR A 137 -22.81 -11.65 6.76
C TYR A 137 -23.25 -11.33 5.32
N ASN A 138 -23.73 -12.35 4.59
CA ASN A 138 -24.29 -12.18 3.24
C ASN A 138 -25.52 -11.25 3.15
N ASN A 139 -26.08 -10.84 4.30
CA ASN A 139 -27.07 -9.76 4.40
C ASN A 139 -26.48 -8.34 4.24
N ILE A 140 -25.16 -8.19 4.25
CA ILE A 140 -24.46 -6.94 3.87
C ILE A 140 -24.18 -6.95 2.37
N GLN A 141 -23.56 -8.02 1.88
CA GLN A 141 -23.31 -8.32 0.48
C GLN A 141 -23.14 -9.84 0.34
N PRO A 142 -23.93 -10.52 -0.50
CA PRO A 142 -23.74 -11.94 -0.78
C PRO A 142 -22.43 -12.14 -1.54
N ALA A 143 -21.44 -12.78 -0.89
CA ALA A 143 -20.10 -12.96 -1.43
C ALA A 143 -19.30 -13.93 -0.55
N GLY A 144 -18.79 -15.03 -1.12
CA GLY A 144 -17.97 -16.05 -0.44
C GLY A 144 -16.81 -16.55 -1.30
N VAL A 145 -15.63 -15.96 -1.17
CA VAL A 145 -14.48 -16.15 -2.10
C VAL A 145 -13.99 -17.61 -2.16
N GLN A 146 -14.05 -18.36 -1.06
CA GLN A 146 -13.71 -19.79 -1.08
C GLN A 146 -14.59 -20.59 -2.08
N TYR A 147 -15.88 -20.26 -2.18
CA TYR A 147 -16.84 -20.93 -3.06
C TYR A 147 -16.68 -20.49 -4.53
N ILE A 148 -16.29 -19.22 -4.76
CA ILE A 148 -15.88 -18.74 -6.09
C ILE A 148 -14.74 -19.61 -6.61
N LEU A 149 -13.65 -19.74 -5.83
CA LEU A 149 -12.48 -20.53 -6.23
C LEU A 149 -12.81 -22.02 -6.43
N ASP A 150 -13.53 -22.65 -5.49
CA ASP A 150 -13.93 -24.07 -5.61
C ASP A 150 -14.77 -24.35 -6.87
N SER A 151 -15.77 -23.49 -7.15
CA SER A 151 -16.67 -23.68 -8.29
C SER A 151 -16.01 -23.32 -9.63
N VAL A 152 -15.09 -22.34 -9.66
CA VAL A 152 -14.26 -22.02 -10.83
C VAL A 152 -13.35 -23.20 -11.18
N ILE A 153 -12.63 -23.78 -10.23
CA ILE A 153 -11.74 -24.93 -10.48
C ILE A 153 -12.52 -26.13 -11.01
N SER A 154 -13.69 -26.42 -10.42
CA SER A 154 -14.60 -27.46 -10.91
C SER A 154 -15.12 -27.16 -12.32
N SER A 155 -15.46 -25.90 -12.61
CA SER A 155 -15.97 -25.49 -13.92
C SER A 155 -14.88 -25.52 -15.01
N LEU A 156 -13.62 -25.27 -14.65
CA LEU A 156 -12.48 -25.41 -15.56
C LEU A 156 -12.16 -26.89 -15.85
N LEU A 157 -12.26 -27.79 -14.87
CA LEU A 157 -12.10 -29.23 -15.10
C LEU A 157 -13.14 -29.77 -16.12
N ALA A 158 -14.37 -29.27 -16.07
CA ALA A 158 -15.48 -29.80 -16.87
C ALA A 158 -15.42 -29.55 -18.39
N ASN A 159 -14.63 -28.58 -18.88
CA ASN A 159 -14.48 -28.30 -20.31
C ASN A 159 -13.11 -27.64 -20.59
N PRO A 160 -12.21 -28.27 -21.40
CA PRO A 160 -10.84 -27.81 -21.61
C PRO A 160 -10.71 -26.47 -22.36
N THR A 161 -11.78 -25.95 -22.97
CA THR A 161 -11.75 -24.65 -23.66
C THR A 161 -11.92 -23.46 -22.71
N ARG A 162 -12.53 -23.67 -21.54
CA ARG A 162 -12.80 -22.63 -20.55
C ARG A 162 -11.51 -22.07 -19.95
N ARG A 163 -11.51 -20.77 -19.67
CA ARG A 163 -10.46 -20.03 -18.96
C ARG A 163 -11.05 -19.10 -17.91
N PHE A 164 -10.24 -18.71 -16.94
CA PHE A 164 -10.56 -17.74 -15.88
C PHE A 164 -9.29 -16.97 -15.49
N ILE A 165 -9.42 -15.71 -15.06
CA ILE A 165 -8.33 -14.96 -14.43
C ILE A 165 -8.58 -14.72 -12.94
N TYR A 166 -7.52 -14.73 -12.14
CA TYR A 166 -7.57 -14.43 -10.71
C TYR A 166 -6.49 -13.40 -10.34
N VAL A 167 -6.75 -12.59 -9.30
CA VAL A 167 -5.99 -11.35 -9.04
C VAL A 167 -5.46 -11.27 -7.60
N GLU A 168 -6.31 -11.32 -6.59
CA GLU A 168 -5.96 -10.97 -5.20
C GLU A 168 -5.29 -12.13 -4.44
N ILE A 169 -3.96 -12.15 -4.38
CA ILE A 169 -3.21 -13.25 -3.77
C ILE A 169 -3.41 -13.35 -2.24
N ALA A 170 -3.90 -12.31 -1.58
CA ALA A 170 -4.38 -12.36 -0.20
C ALA A 170 -5.51 -13.40 0.02
N PHE A 171 -6.40 -13.60 -0.96
CA PHE A 171 -7.45 -14.62 -0.92
C PHE A 171 -6.97 -15.95 -1.50
N PHE A 172 -6.27 -15.92 -2.64
CA PHE A 172 -5.78 -17.16 -3.26
C PHE A 172 -4.85 -17.94 -2.31
N SER A 173 -3.97 -17.26 -1.57
CA SER A 173 -3.08 -17.89 -0.59
C SER A 173 -3.83 -18.43 0.64
N ARG A 174 -4.92 -17.78 1.09
CA ARG A 174 -5.81 -18.31 2.15
C ARG A 174 -6.46 -19.62 1.69
N TRP A 175 -7.05 -19.63 0.50
CA TRP A 175 -7.68 -20.81 -0.11
C TRP A 175 -6.66 -21.94 -0.33
N TRP A 176 -5.54 -21.63 -0.98
CA TRP A 176 -4.48 -22.59 -1.31
C TRP A 176 -3.93 -23.35 -0.08
N ARG A 177 -3.74 -22.64 1.03
CA ARG A 177 -3.27 -23.21 2.31
C ARG A 177 -4.27 -24.22 2.93
N GLN A 178 -5.53 -24.23 2.48
CA GLN A 178 -6.58 -25.16 2.92
C GLN A 178 -6.78 -26.35 1.95
N GLN A 179 -6.16 -26.32 0.76
CA GLN A 179 -6.39 -27.31 -0.28
C GLN A 179 -5.59 -28.61 -0.12
N THR A 180 -6.21 -29.73 -0.52
CA THR A 180 -5.55 -31.03 -0.57
C THR A 180 -4.43 -31.07 -1.62
N ASN A 181 -3.44 -31.94 -1.43
CA ASN A 181 -2.39 -32.20 -2.44
C ASN A 181 -2.95 -32.57 -3.83
N ALA A 182 -4.13 -33.19 -3.89
CA ALA A 182 -4.80 -33.52 -5.15
C ALA A 182 -5.35 -32.25 -5.83
N THR A 183 -6.07 -31.39 -5.09
CA THR A 183 -6.56 -30.10 -5.62
C THR A 183 -5.41 -29.19 -6.00
N GLN A 184 -4.35 -29.10 -5.18
CA GLN A 184 -3.15 -28.33 -5.50
C GLN A 184 -2.47 -28.81 -6.79
N LYS A 185 -2.41 -30.14 -7.03
CA LYS A 185 -1.90 -30.70 -8.30
C LYS A 185 -2.77 -30.34 -9.50
N ILE A 186 -4.10 -30.40 -9.34
CA ILE A 186 -5.07 -29.97 -10.38
C ILE A 186 -4.87 -28.50 -10.74
N VAL A 187 -4.75 -27.63 -9.75
CA VAL A 187 -4.60 -26.18 -9.94
C VAL A 187 -3.28 -25.84 -10.61
N ARG A 188 -2.17 -26.47 -10.19
CA ARG A 188 -0.86 -26.36 -10.87
C ARG A 188 -0.96 -26.70 -12.36
N GLU A 189 -1.70 -27.76 -12.70
CA GLU A 189 -1.93 -28.17 -14.09
C GLU A 189 -2.83 -27.18 -14.86
N LEU A 190 -3.88 -26.63 -14.24
CA LEU A 190 -4.72 -25.59 -14.85
C LEU A 190 -3.95 -24.28 -15.11
N VAL A 191 -3.03 -23.90 -14.22
CA VAL A 191 -2.12 -22.76 -14.39
C VAL A 191 -1.13 -23.02 -15.52
N ARG A 192 -0.47 -24.19 -15.52
CA ARG A 192 0.45 -24.63 -16.57
C ARG A 192 -0.21 -24.72 -17.97
N GLN A 193 -1.51 -25.02 -18.03
CA GLN A 193 -2.29 -25.00 -19.27
C GLN A 193 -2.68 -23.56 -19.72
N GLY A 194 -2.40 -22.52 -18.92
CA GLY A 194 -2.83 -21.14 -19.17
C GLY A 194 -4.35 -20.93 -19.04
N ARG A 195 -5.02 -21.77 -18.23
CA ARG A 195 -6.49 -21.82 -18.13
C ARG A 195 -7.01 -21.21 -16.84
N LEU A 196 -6.23 -21.29 -15.77
CA LEU A 196 -6.25 -20.30 -14.71
C LEU A 196 -5.03 -19.40 -14.93
N GLU A 197 -5.23 -18.13 -15.25
CA GLU A 197 -4.14 -17.16 -15.42
C GLU A 197 -4.16 -16.14 -14.29
N PHE A 198 -3.03 -15.92 -13.62
CA PHE A 198 -2.92 -14.85 -12.64
C PHE A 198 -2.68 -13.51 -13.36
N ALA A 199 -3.55 -12.54 -13.09
CA ALA A 199 -3.42 -11.16 -13.57
C ALA A 199 -3.13 -10.25 -12.36
N ASN A 200 -2.28 -9.23 -12.54
CA ASN A 200 -1.64 -8.49 -11.44
C ASN A 200 -0.78 -9.39 -10.52
N GLY A 201 -1.40 -10.21 -9.67
CA GLY A 201 -0.69 -11.13 -8.76
C GLY A 201 0.05 -10.47 -7.59
N GLY A 202 -0.28 -9.21 -7.27
CA GLY A 202 0.05 -8.62 -5.97
C GLY A 202 -0.78 -9.27 -4.86
N TRP A 203 -0.43 -8.99 -3.60
CA TRP A 203 -1.27 -9.40 -2.47
C TRP A 203 -2.68 -8.83 -2.59
N VAL A 204 -2.79 -7.58 -3.05
CA VAL A 204 -4.04 -6.86 -3.32
C VAL A 204 -3.97 -6.09 -4.64
N MET A 205 -5.13 -5.73 -5.20
CA MET A 205 -5.22 -4.64 -6.16
C MET A 205 -5.13 -3.31 -5.38
N ASN A 206 -3.99 -2.62 -5.44
CA ASN A 206 -3.74 -1.47 -4.58
C ASN A 206 -4.33 -0.15 -5.12
N ASP A 207 -4.69 0.77 -4.23
CA ASP A 207 -4.96 2.16 -4.61
C ASP A 207 -3.69 2.78 -5.23
N GLU A 208 -3.87 3.70 -6.18
CA GLU A 208 -2.79 4.38 -6.89
C GLU A 208 -2.65 5.85 -6.46
N ALA A 209 -3.57 6.40 -5.66
CA ALA A 209 -3.52 7.78 -5.20
C ALA A 209 -2.87 7.95 -3.83
N THR A 210 -3.19 7.10 -2.85
CA THR A 210 -2.84 7.30 -1.42
C THR A 210 -1.79 6.33 -0.88
N THR A 211 -1.29 5.43 -1.72
CA THR A 211 -0.19 4.49 -1.45
C THR A 211 1.18 5.14 -1.68
N HIS A 212 2.18 4.75 -0.87
CA HIS A 212 3.59 5.13 -1.08
C HIS A 212 4.31 4.03 -1.88
N TYR A 213 5.13 4.41 -2.86
CA TYR A 213 5.74 3.48 -3.82
C TYR A 213 6.45 2.27 -3.18
N GLY A 214 7.13 2.47 -2.05
CA GLY A 214 7.77 1.37 -1.32
C GLY A 214 6.79 0.31 -0.82
N ALA A 215 5.61 0.71 -0.34
CA ALA A 215 4.57 -0.23 0.11
C ALA A 215 3.85 -0.92 -1.07
N ILE A 216 3.73 -0.23 -2.22
CA ILE A 216 3.29 -0.83 -3.49
C ILE A 216 4.27 -1.93 -3.92
N ILE A 217 5.58 -1.63 -3.88
CA ILE A 217 6.62 -2.60 -4.21
C ILE A 217 6.55 -3.81 -3.28
N ASP A 218 6.43 -3.61 -1.96
CA ASP A 218 6.44 -4.70 -1.00
C ASP A 218 5.17 -5.59 -1.09
N GLN A 219 3.97 -5.01 -1.28
CA GLN A 219 2.74 -5.80 -1.48
C GLN A 219 2.77 -6.62 -2.78
N MET A 220 3.29 -6.03 -3.87
CA MET A 220 3.51 -6.74 -5.13
C MET A 220 4.57 -7.84 -5.00
N THR A 221 5.63 -7.58 -4.24
CA THR A 221 6.70 -8.57 -3.96
C THR A 221 6.14 -9.77 -3.22
N LEU A 222 5.30 -9.56 -2.20
CA LEU A 222 4.69 -10.62 -1.40
C LEU A 222 3.83 -11.56 -2.26
N GLY A 223 2.91 -11.00 -3.07
CA GLY A 223 2.06 -11.78 -3.97
C GLY A 223 2.84 -12.50 -5.08
N LEU A 224 3.73 -11.78 -5.78
CA LEU A 224 4.50 -12.34 -6.90
C LEU A 224 5.54 -13.37 -6.44
N ARG A 225 6.07 -13.24 -5.21
CA ARG A 225 6.89 -14.28 -4.57
C ARG A 225 6.07 -15.54 -4.32
N PHE A 226 4.90 -15.42 -3.70
CA PHE A 226 4.02 -16.58 -3.45
C PHE A 226 3.69 -17.31 -4.76
N LEU A 227 3.42 -16.57 -5.84
CA LEU A 227 3.16 -17.16 -7.17
C LEU A 227 4.37 -17.89 -7.74
N GLU A 228 5.58 -17.31 -7.66
CA GLU A 228 6.81 -17.96 -8.16
C GLU A 228 7.19 -19.19 -7.31
N GLU A 229 7.07 -19.12 -5.98
CA GLU A 229 7.33 -20.27 -5.08
C GLU A 229 6.27 -21.38 -5.24
N THR A 230 5.02 -21.02 -5.55
CA THR A 230 3.93 -22.00 -5.70
C THR A 230 3.88 -22.60 -7.12
N PHE A 231 4.06 -21.81 -8.17
CA PHE A 231 3.82 -22.20 -9.56
C PHE A 231 5.01 -21.99 -10.51
N GLY A 232 6.09 -21.35 -10.06
CA GLY A 232 7.21 -20.96 -10.91
C GLY A 232 6.78 -20.08 -12.08
N SER A 233 7.53 -20.18 -13.17
CA SER A 233 7.34 -19.36 -14.38
C SER A 233 5.99 -19.54 -15.09
N ASP A 234 5.21 -20.59 -14.78
CA ASP A 234 3.86 -20.81 -15.29
C ASP A 234 2.82 -19.91 -14.60
N GLY A 235 2.96 -19.66 -13.30
CA GLY A 235 2.05 -18.79 -12.54
C GLY A 235 2.34 -17.30 -12.64
N ARG A 236 3.32 -16.93 -13.48
CA ARG A 236 3.85 -15.57 -13.62
C ARG A 236 2.87 -14.64 -14.37
N PRO A 237 2.32 -13.60 -13.71
CA PRO A 237 1.46 -12.63 -14.37
C PRO A 237 2.17 -11.92 -15.52
N ARG A 238 1.41 -11.64 -16.59
CA ARG A 238 1.88 -10.88 -17.77
C ARG A 238 1.21 -9.52 -17.90
N VAL A 239 0.00 -9.40 -17.39
CA VAL A 239 -0.81 -8.19 -17.40
C VAL A 239 -1.01 -7.69 -15.98
N ALA A 240 -0.76 -6.39 -15.76
CA ALA A 240 -1.25 -5.69 -14.58
C ALA A 240 -2.73 -5.34 -14.78
N TRP A 241 -3.56 -5.65 -13.79
CA TRP A 241 -5.02 -5.61 -13.89
C TRP A 241 -5.59 -4.81 -12.72
N HIS A 242 -5.72 -3.49 -12.91
CA HIS A 242 -6.25 -2.55 -11.92
C HIS A 242 -7.60 -2.04 -12.40
N ILE A 243 -8.62 -2.89 -12.34
CA ILE A 243 -9.94 -2.53 -12.83
C ILE A 243 -10.61 -1.41 -12.02
N ASP A 244 -10.35 -1.35 -10.71
CA ASP A 244 -11.11 -0.50 -9.79
C ASP A 244 -10.39 0.63 -9.01
N PRO A 245 -9.05 0.75 -8.92
CA PRO A 245 -8.42 1.95 -8.36
C PRO A 245 -8.94 3.23 -9.01
N PHE A 246 -9.24 4.25 -8.19
CA PHE A 246 -10.09 5.38 -8.57
C PHE A 246 -9.35 6.46 -9.38
N GLY A 247 -8.80 6.05 -10.53
CA GLY A 247 -7.79 6.77 -11.31
C GLY A 247 -6.40 6.18 -11.10
N HIS A 248 -5.53 6.34 -12.11
CA HIS A 248 -4.28 5.59 -12.22
C HIS A 248 -3.05 6.50 -12.26
N SER A 249 -1.99 6.12 -11.56
CA SER A 249 -0.79 6.95 -11.35
C SER A 249 0.31 6.66 -12.36
N ARG A 250 1.15 7.67 -12.63
CA ARG A 250 2.31 7.47 -13.51
C ARG A 250 3.35 6.56 -12.88
N GLU A 251 3.60 6.68 -11.57
CA GLU A 251 4.57 5.81 -10.90
C GLU A 251 4.12 4.34 -10.93
N GLN A 252 2.83 4.01 -10.73
CA GLN A 252 2.35 2.62 -10.77
C GLN A 252 2.69 1.92 -12.10
N ALA A 253 2.47 2.58 -13.23
CA ALA A 253 2.86 2.06 -14.55
C ALA A 253 4.39 1.90 -14.71
N SER A 254 5.18 2.79 -14.10
CA SER A 254 6.64 2.71 -14.06
C SER A 254 7.14 1.52 -13.23
N LEU A 255 6.52 1.29 -12.06
CA LEU A 255 6.80 0.15 -11.20
C LEU A 255 6.44 -1.16 -11.92
N PHE A 256 5.26 -1.25 -12.56
CA PHE A 256 4.86 -2.43 -13.32
C PHE A 256 5.78 -2.73 -14.51
N ALA A 257 6.25 -1.71 -15.25
CA ALA A 257 7.25 -1.90 -16.30
C ALA A 257 8.55 -2.55 -15.75
N GLN A 258 9.01 -2.13 -14.57
CA GLN A 258 10.21 -2.65 -13.88
C GLN A 258 9.98 -3.99 -13.17
N MET A 259 8.74 -4.36 -12.86
CA MET A 259 8.36 -5.69 -12.33
C MET A 259 8.27 -6.76 -13.43
N GLY A 260 8.24 -6.37 -14.71
CA GLY A 260 8.22 -7.29 -15.85
C GLY A 260 6.89 -7.41 -16.57
N PHE A 261 5.90 -6.56 -16.29
CA PHE A 261 4.59 -6.61 -16.94
C PHE A 261 4.64 -6.13 -18.39
N ASP A 262 3.95 -6.85 -19.27
CA ASP A 262 3.87 -6.60 -20.71
C ASP A 262 2.85 -5.51 -21.07
N GLY A 263 1.80 -5.37 -20.24
CA GLY A 263 0.77 -4.34 -20.39
C GLY A 263 -0.10 -4.15 -19.15
N PHE A 264 -0.88 -3.07 -19.15
CA PHE A 264 -1.70 -2.57 -18.05
C PHE A 264 -3.15 -2.36 -18.51
N PHE A 265 -4.11 -2.85 -17.72
CA PHE A 265 -5.53 -2.81 -18.05
C PHE A 265 -6.34 -2.26 -16.87
N PHE A 266 -7.24 -1.33 -17.16
CA PHE A 266 -8.06 -0.68 -16.14
C PHE A 266 -9.42 -0.17 -16.65
N GLY A 267 -10.36 0.04 -15.73
CA GLY A 267 -11.70 0.56 -16.01
C GLY A 267 -11.85 2.08 -15.83
N ARG A 268 -11.26 2.65 -14.77
CA ARG A 268 -11.61 3.98 -14.22
C ARG A 268 -10.72 5.12 -14.75
N LEU A 269 -11.32 6.05 -15.47
CA LEU A 269 -10.71 7.31 -15.90
C LEU A 269 -11.81 8.35 -16.13
N ASP A 270 -11.43 9.63 -16.20
CA ASP A 270 -12.35 10.74 -16.42
C ASP A 270 -13.32 10.48 -17.61
N TYR A 271 -14.62 10.65 -17.37
CA TYR A 271 -15.67 10.37 -18.34
C TYR A 271 -15.54 11.16 -19.65
N GLN A 272 -14.91 12.34 -19.62
CA GLN A 272 -14.61 13.15 -20.80
C GLN A 272 -13.40 12.58 -21.56
N ASP A 273 -12.33 12.19 -20.87
CA ASP A 273 -11.16 11.52 -21.47
C ASP A 273 -11.58 10.18 -22.12
N LYS A 274 -12.38 9.36 -21.42
CA LYS A 274 -12.96 8.11 -21.98
C LYS A 274 -13.80 8.38 -23.23
N LYS A 275 -14.59 9.46 -23.24
CA LYS A 275 -15.41 9.89 -24.40
C LYS A 275 -14.57 10.41 -25.57
N VAL A 276 -13.41 11.02 -25.32
CA VAL A 276 -12.46 11.41 -26.37
C VAL A 276 -11.74 10.17 -26.92
N ARG A 277 -11.16 9.32 -26.06
CA ARG A 277 -10.45 8.09 -26.44
C ARG A 277 -11.28 7.14 -27.29
N LYS A 278 -12.56 6.94 -26.95
CA LYS A 278 -13.52 6.16 -27.74
C LYS A 278 -13.78 6.74 -29.15
N LYS A 279 -13.53 8.04 -29.37
CA LYS A 279 -13.64 8.69 -30.69
C LYS A 279 -12.33 8.76 -31.46
N THR A 280 -11.19 8.91 -30.77
CA THR A 280 -9.86 9.04 -31.38
C THR A 280 -9.13 7.70 -31.53
N LEU A 281 -9.76 6.59 -31.12
CA LEU A 281 -9.18 5.24 -31.05
C LEU A 281 -7.92 5.18 -30.15
N GLN A 282 -7.90 6.01 -29.11
CA GLN A 282 -6.82 6.13 -28.11
C GLN A 282 -7.21 5.47 -26.77
N MET A 283 -8.09 4.47 -26.82
CA MET A 283 -8.31 3.53 -25.71
C MET A 283 -7.09 2.64 -25.47
N GLU A 284 -6.19 2.52 -26.45
CA GLU A 284 -4.97 1.71 -26.40
C GLU A 284 -3.75 2.55 -26.79
N GLN A 285 -2.75 2.62 -25.90
CA GLN A 285 -1.58 3.50 -26.02
C GLN A 285 -0.34 2.88 -25.37
N VAL A 286 0.86 3.38 -25.71
CA VAL A 286 2.06 3.15 -24.89
C VAL A 286 2.15 4.25 -23.85
N TRP A 287 2.17 3.91 -22.57
CA TRP A 287 2.36 4.87 -21.48
C TRP A 287 3.85 4.93 -21.14
N ARG A 288 4.47 6.09 -21.39
CA ARG A 288 5.83 6.40 -20.99
C ARG A 288 5.81 6.93 -19.55
N ALA A 289 6.06 6.03 -18.62
CA ALA A 289 5.76 6.22 -17.19
C ALA A 289 6.89 6.88 -16.38
N SER A 290 7.98 7.32 -17.02
CA SER A 290 9.02 8.14 -16.41
C SER A 290 9.60 9.11 -17.42
N THR A 291 10.08 10.26 -16.95
CA THR A 291 10.90 11.19 -17.75
C THR A 291 12.40 11.02 -17.51
N SER A 292 12.79 10.24 -16.49
CA SER A 292 14.18 10.00 -16.10
C SER A 292 14.71 8.66 -16.61
N LEU A 293 13.89 7.61 -16.54
CA LEU A 293 14.24 6.28 -17.03
C LEU A 293 14.19 6.26 -18.56
N LYS A 294 15.27 5.80 -19.19
CA LYS A 294 15.40 5.75 -20.66
C LYS A 294 14.37 4.77 -21.25
N PRO A 295 13.56 5.17 -22.26
CA PRO A 295 12.67 4.24 -22.94
C PRO A 295 13.45 3.08 -23.59
N PRO A 296 12.93 1.83 -23.56
CA PRO A 296 11.61 1.43 -23.07
C PRO A 296 11.51 1.04 -21.58
N THR A 297 12.51 1.31 -20.72
CA THR A 297 12.55 0.77 -19.34
C THR A 297 11.27 1.02 -18.53
N ALA A 298 10.69 2.23 -18.65
CA ALA A 298 9.42 2.61 -18.03
C ALA A 298 8.27 2.79 -19.04
N ASP A 299 8.40 2.27 -20.26
CA ASP A 299 7.29 2.23 -21.23
C ASP A 299 6.44 0.97 -20.97
N LEU A 300 5.11 1.12 -20.91
CA LEU A 300 4.16 0.04 -20.68
C LEU A 300 2.92 0.20 -21.58
N PHE A 301 2.54 -0.85 -22.31
CA PHE A 301 1.30 -0.81 -23.09
C PHE A 301 0.10 -0.72 -22.17
N THR A 302 -0.88 0.12 -22.51
CA THR A 302 -2.02 0.43 -21.64
C THR A 302 -3.31 0.34 -22.45
N SER A 303 -4.27 -0.46 -21.98
CA SER A 303 -5.59 -0.63 -22.60
C SER A 303 -6.71 -0.26 -21.62
N VAL A 304 -7.50 0.73 -22.00
CA VAL A 304 -8.70 1.16 -21.27
C VAL A 304 -9.85 0.22 -21.61
N LEU A 305 -10.46 -0.38 -20.60
CA LEU A 305 -11.57 -1.31 -20.77
C LEU A 305 -12.88 -0.59 -21.15
N PRO A 306 -13.73 -1.19 -22.01
CA PRO A 306 -14.81 -0.47 -22.67
C PRO A 306 -15.97 -0.14 -21.73
N ASN A 307 -16.32 -1.07 -20.83
CA ASN A 307 -17.56 -1.09 -20.02
C ASN A 307 -17.24 -1.09 -18.51
N MET A 308 -16.25 -0.28 -18.12
CA MET A 308 -15.53 -0.40 -16.85
C MET A 308 -14.87 -1.78 -16.75
N TYR A 309 -15.35 -2.68 -15.89
CA TYR A 309 -14.92 -4.08 -15.79
C TYR A 309 -16.09 -5.06 -15.76
N ASN A 310 -17.31 -4.58 -16.01
CA ASN A 310 -18.53 -5.39 -15.95
C ASN A 310 -18.73 -6.22 -17.23
N PRO A 311 -19.62 -7.25 -17.21
CA PRO A 311 -20.20 -7.77 -18.45
C PRO A 311 -20.85 -6.64 -19.26
N PRO A 312 -20.93 -6.77 -20.58
CA PRO A 312 -21.85 -5.95 -21.36
C PRO A 312 -23.29 -6.14 -20.89
N GLU A 313 -24.09 -5.08 -20.99
CA GLU A 313 -25.50 -5.04 -20.59
C GLU A 313 -26.30 -6.22 -21.19
N GLY A 314 -27.12 -6.90 -20.38
CA GLY A 314 -27.92 -8.05 -20.82
C GLY A 314 -27.16 -9.38 -20.94
N LEU A 315 -25.88 -9.44 -20.55
CA LEU A 315 -25.03 -10.64 -20.60
C LEU A 315 -24.47 -11.06 -19.21
N CYS A 316 -25.11 -10.66 -18.11
CA CYS A 316 -24.71 -11.08 -16.77
C CYS A 316 -25.41 -12.37 -16.33
N TRP A 317 -24.68 -13.50 -16.33
CA TRP A 317 -25.22 -14.81 -15.96
C TRP A 317 -24.79 -15.31 -14.58
N ASP A 318 -24.55 -14.38 -13.66
CA ASP A 318 -24.31 -14.70 -12.25
C ASP A 318 -25.62 -15.01 -11.50
N MET A 319 -25.52 -15.63 -10.32
CA MET A 319 -26.66 -15.79 -9.40
C MET A 319 -27.16 -14.45 -8.84
N LEU A 320 -26.31 -13.42 -8.83
CA LEU A 320 -26.67 -12.05 -8.43
C LEU A 320 -27.34 -11.23 -9.55
N CYS A 321 -27.48 -11.78 -10.75
CA CYS A 321 -27.99 -11.09 -11.93
C CYS A 321 -29.35 -11.62 -12.42
N ALA A 322 -30.08 -10.76 -13.14
CA ALA A 322 -31.45 -11.03 -13.61
C ALA A 322 -31.55 -11.29 -15.13
N ASP A 323 -30.44 -11.30 -15.86
CA ASP A 323 -30.46 -11.48 -17.32
C ASP A 323 -30.86 -12.90 -17.70
N LYS A 324 -31.67 -13.04 -18.77
CA LYS A 324 -32.18 -14.35 -19.18
C LYS A 324 -31.03 -15.30 -19.56
N PRO A 325 -31.03 -16.56 -19.10
CA PRO A 325 -30.10 -17.58 -19.55
C PRO A 325 -30.33 -17.93 -21.02
N VAL A 326 -29.36 -18.58 -21.66
CA VAL A 326 -29.42 -18.91 -23.09
C VAL A 326 -30.31 -20.13 -23.33
N VAL A 327 -31.48 -19.91 -23.93
CA VAL A 327 -32.48 -20.93 -24.28
C VAL A 327 -32.43 -21.17 -25.79
N GLU A 328 -31.99 -22.35 -26.17
CA GLU A 328 -31.77 -22.75 -27.58
C GLU A 328 -32.74 -23.82 -28.10
N ASP A 329 -33.56 -24.42 -27.23
CA ASP A 329 -34.63 -25.32 -27.64
C ASP A 329 -35.76 -24.50 -28.27
N THR A 330 -35.94 -24.64 -29.59
CA THR A 330 -36.92 -23.90 -30.40
C THR A 330 -38.38 -24.25 -30.06
N ARG A 331 -38.62 -25.26 -29.23
CA ARG A 331 -39.95 -25.63 -28.71
C ARG A 331 -40.29 -24.92 -27.40
N SER A 332 -39.31 -24.28 -26.75
CA SER A 332 -39.52 -23.53 -25.51
C SER A 332 -40.18 -22.18 -25.81
N PRO A 333 -41.21 -21.75 -25.05
CA PRO A 333 -41.74 -20.38 -25.16
C PRO A 333 -40.71 -19.32 -24.76
N GLU A 334 -39.66 -19.70 -24.01
CA GLU A 334 -38.56 -18.83 -23.59
C GLU A 334 -37.37 -18.80 -24.58
N TYR A 335 -37.51 -19.38 -25.79
CA TYR A 335 -36.45 -19.42 -26.79
C TYR A 335 -35.93 -18.02 -27.15
N ASN A 336 -34.66 -17.74 -26.83
CA ASN A 336 -34.05 -16.43 -27.02
C ASN A 336 -32.76 -16.45 -27.87
N ALA A 337 -32.21 -17.62 -28.19
CA ALA A 337 -30.90 -17.76 -28.85
C ALA A 337 -30.75 -16.93 -30.14
N LYS A 338 -31.79 -16.87 -31.00
CA LYS A 338 -31.77 -16.10 -32.25
C LYS A 338 -31.69 -14.58 -32.02
N GLU A 339 -32.29 -14.09 -30.94
CA GLU A 339 -32.24 -12.67 -30.57
C GLU A 339 -30.92 -12.34 -29.88
N LEU A 340 -30.49 -13.16 -28.92
CA LEU A 340 -29.20 -13.02 -28.24
C LEU A 340 -28.03 -12.97 -29.22
N VAL A 341 -28.00 -13.85 -30.23
CA VAL A 341 -26.97 -13.84 -31.27
C VAL A 341 -27.00 -12.53 -32.08
N ARG A 342 -28.18 -12.02 -32.43
CA ARG A 342 -28.31 -10.74 -33.15
C ARG A 342 -27.82 -9.57 -32.29
N TYR A 343 -28.20 -9.54 -31.01
CA TYR A 343 -27.75 -8.54 -30.05
C TYR A 343 -26.22 -8.58 -29.87
N PHE A 344 -25.66 -9.76 -29.58
CA PHE A 344 -24.23 -9.94 -29.38
C PHE A 344 -23.41 -9.57 -30.63
N LEU A 345 -23.86 -9.93 -31.83
CA LEU A 345 -23.17 -9.55 -33.07
C LEU A 345 -23.15 -8.03 -33.30
N LYS A 346 -24.25 -7.34 -32.99
CA LYS A 346 -24.29 -5.86 -33.00
C LYS A 346 -23.32 -5.29 -31.95
N LEU A 347 -23.46 -5.70 -30.70
CA LEU A 347 -22.64 -5.29 -29.56
C LEU A 347 -21.14 -5.44 -29.85
N ALA A 348 -20.71 -6.63 -30.30
CA ALA A 348 -19.32 -6.90 -30.63
C ALA A 348 -18.83 -6.00 -31.77
N THR A 349 -19.64 -5.82 -32.82
CA THR A 349 -19.30 -4.95 -33.97
C THR A 349 -19.20 -3.48 -33.56
N ASP A 350 -20.08 -3.00 -32.66
CA ASP A 350 -20.07 -1.62 -32.16
C ASP A 350 -18.93 -1.38 -31.16
N GLN A 351 -18.59 -2.35 -30.31
CA GLN A 351 -17.45 -2.28 -29.40
C GLN A 351 -16.11 -2.38 -30.14
N GLY A 352 -16.02 -3.20 -31.19
CA GLY A 352 -14.82 -3.32 -32.03
C GLY A 352 -14.41 -2.01 -32.70
N LYS A 353 -15.37 -1.12 -33.02
CA LYS A 353 -15.12 0.23 -33.57
C LYS A 353 -14.42 1.18 -32.59
N LEU A 354 -14.26 0.82 -31.31
CA LEU A 354 -13.58 1.63 -30.30
C LEU A 354 -12.06 1.38 -30.25
N TYR A 355 -11.59 0.35 -30.95
CA TYR A 355 -10.22 -0.15 -30.93
C TYR A 355 -9.61 -0.18 -32.33
N ARG A 356 -8.28 -0.35 -32.43
CA ARG A 356 -7.53 -0.21 -33.70
C ARG A 356 -7.25 -1.51 -34.44
N THR A 357 -7.51 -2.66 -33.81
CA THR A 357 -7.21 -4.00 -34.36
C THR A 357 -8.51 -4.76 -34.66
N LYS A 358 -8.40 -5.94 -35.28
CA LYS A 358 -9.51 -6.91 -35.42
C LYS A 358 -9.78 -7.69 -34.11
N HIS A 359 -9.47 -7.13 -32.95
CA HIS A 359 -9.65 -7.75 -31.64
C HIS A 359 -10.41 -6.81 -30.71
N THR A 360 -11.27 -7.34 -29.85
CA THR A 360 -11.88 -6.60 -28.74
C THR A 360 -12.05 -7.49 -27.52
N VAL A 361 -11.89 -6.90 -26.33
CA VAL A 361 -12.02 -7.60 -25.04
C VAL A 361 -13.40 -7.36 -24.42
N MET A 362 -14.00 -8.42 -23.89
CA MET A 362 -15.18 -8.34 -23.04
C MET A 362 -14.86 -9.00 -21.71
N THR A 363 -14.80 -8.18 -20.66
CA THR A 363 -14.86 -8.62 -19.27
C THR A 363 -16.17 -9.35 -19.03
N MET A 364 -16.11 -10.58 -18.54
CA MET A 364 -17.28 -11.36 -18.15
C MET A 364 -17.14 -11.65 -16.65
N GLY A 365 -17.54 -10.68 -15.82
CA GLY A 365 -17.29 -10.69 -14.39
C GLY A 365 -17.59 -9.35 -13.73
N SER A 366 -17.67 -9.33 -12.41
CA SER A 366 -17.91 -8.16 -11.57
C SER A 366 -17.59 -8.52 -10.11
N ASP A 367 -17.89 -7.63 -9.18
CA ASP A 367 -17.72 -7.76 -7.73
C ASP A 367 -18.25 -9.12 -7.22
N PHE A 368 -17.36 -9.96 -6.69
CA PHE A 368 -17.63 -11.26 -6.07
C PHE A 368 -18.48 -12.26 -6.88
N GLN A 369 -18.45 -12.16 -8.21
CA GLN A 369 -19.15 -13.07 -9.09
C GLN A 369 -18.47 -14.45 -9.19
N TYR A 370 -19.11 -15.39 -9.89
CA TYR A 370 -18.66 -16.78 -10.05
C TYR A 370 -18.72 -17.64 -8.77
N GLU A 371 -19.47 -17.25 -7.72
CA GLU A 371 -19.74 -18.12 -6.56
C GLU A 371 -20.36 -19.47 -6.98
N ASN A 372 -21.12 -19.47 -8.09
CA ASN A 372 -21.49 -20.66 -8.85
C ASN A 372 -21.08 -20.50 -10.32
N ALA A 373 -19.78 -20.60 -10.60
CA ALA A 373 -19.16 -20.43 -11.91
C ALA A 373 -19.81 -21.20 -13.07
N ASN A 374 -20.49 -22.33 -12.77
CA ASN A 374 -21.18 -23.12 -13.79
C ASN A 374 -22.36 -22.37 -14.44
N THR A 375 -22.99 -21.42 -13.74
CA THR A 375 -24.04 -20.54 -14.30
C THR A 375 -23.51 -19.71 -15.47
N TRP A 376 -22.44 -18.97 -15.23
CA TRP A 376 -21.66 -18.27 -16.25
C TRP A 376 -21.19 -19.18 -17.37
N PHE A 377 -20.38 -20.18 -17.05
CA PHE A 377 -19.72 -21.00 -18.06
C PHE A 377 -20.69 -21.79 -18.95
N LYS A 378 -21.85 -22.20 -18.44
CA LYS A 378 -22.90 -22.87 -19.24
C LYS A 378 -23.56 -21.94 -20.26
N ASN A 379 -23.71 -20.65 -19.94
CA ASN A 379 -24.25 -19.65 -20.88
C ASN A 379 -23.19 -19.15 -21.86
N LEU A 380 -21.96 -18.93 -21.40
CA LEU A 380 -20.81 -18.57 -22.24
C LEU A 380 -20.47 -19.66 -23.26
N ASP A 381 -20.47 -20.95 -22.87
CA ASP A 381 -20.27 -22.07 -23.79
C ASP A 381 -21.29 -22.06 -24.95
N LYS A 382 -22.57 -21.83 -24.65
CA LYS A 382 -23.64 -21.71 -25.65
C LYS A 382 -23.48 -20.48 -26.54
N LEU A 383 -23.21 -19.31 -25.96
CA LEU A 383 -22.98 -18.06 -26.69
C LEU A 383 -21.86 -18.23 -27.73
N ILE A 384 -20.72 -18.80 -27.31
CA ILE A 384 -19.57 -19.08 -28.19
C ILE A 384 -19.99 -19.99 -29.35
N GLN A 385 -20.73 -21.07 -29.08
CA GLN A 385 -21.18 -22.01 -30.12
C GLN A 385 -22.19 -21.36 -31.09
N LEU A 386 -23.22 -20.70 -30.57
CA LEU A 386 -24.31 -20.11 -31.35
C LEU A 386 -23.84 -18.95 -32.25
N VAL A 387 -22.90 -18.12 -31.77
CA VAL A 387 -22.33 -17.03 -32.56
C VAL A 387 -21.32 -17.56 -33.58
N ASN A 388 -20.42 -18.48 -33.20
CA ASN A 388 -19.46 -19.05 -34.15
C ASN A 388 -20.11 -19.91 -35.24
N ALA A 389 -21.30 -20.47 -35.01
CA ALA A 389 -22.10 -21.14 -36.04
C ALA A 389 -22.47 -20.20 -37.21
N GLN A 390 -22.69 -18.90 -36.92
CA GLN A 390 -23.05 -17.90 -37.94
C GLN A 390 -21.97 -17.66 -38.99
N GLN A 391 -20.70 -18.00 -38.68
CA GLN A 391 -19.60 -17.93 -39.63
C GLN A 391 -19.82 -18.84 -40.84
N ARG A 392 -20.41 -20.03 -40.63
CA ARG A 392 -20.70 -21.01 -41.69
C ARG A 392 -22.11 -20.85 -42.25
N ALA A 393 -23.10 -20.52 -41.40
CA ALA A 393 -24.49 -20.41 -41.83
C ALA A 393 -24.81 -19.11 -42.57
N ASN A 394 -24.18 -17.99 -42.19
CA ASN A 394 -24.53 -16.64 -42.64
C ASN A 394 -23.30 -15.79 -43.04
N GLY A 395 -22.12 -16.39 -43.22
CA GLY A 395 -20.88 -15.71 -43.62
C GLY A 395 -20.33 -14.68 -42.62
N ILE A 396 -20.83 -14.67 -41.38
CA ILE A 396 -20.52 -13.62 -40.40
C ILE A 396 -19.05 -13.67 -39.96
N ARG A 397 -18.31 -12.57 -40.17
CA ARG A 397 -16.88 -12.44 -39.85
C ARG A 397 -16.60 -12.06 -38.38
N VAL A 398 -17.25 -12.75 -37.43
CA VAL A 398 -17.03 -12.59 -35.98
C VAL A 398 -16.67 -13.94 -35.36
N ASN A 399 -15.63 -13.95 -34.54
CA ASN A 399 -15.07 -15.14 -33.89
C ASN A 399 -14.98 -14.94 -32.37
N VAL A 400 -15.75 -15.70 -31.60
CA VAL A 400 -15.85 -15.57 -30.14
C VAL A 400 -15.05 -16.69 -29.47
N LEU A 401 -14.29 -16.35 -28.43
CA LEU A 401 -13.42 -17.28 -27.72
C LEU A 401 -13.32 -16.93 -26.24
N TYR A 402 -13.16 -17.95 -25.38
CA TYR A 402 -12.56 -17.74 -24.07
C TYR A 402 -11.11 -17.27 -24.26
N SER A 403 -10.68 -16.31 -23.46
CA SER A 403 -9.36 -15.74 -23.50
C SER A 403 -8.93 -15.25 -22.12
N THR A 404 -7.77 -14.60 -22.09
CA THR A 404 -7.19 -13.92 -20.94
C THR A 404 -6.66 -12.56 -21.41
N PRO A 405 -6.41 -11.57 -20.54
CA PRO A 405 -5.94 -10.27 -20.99
C PRO A 405 -4.52 -10.35 -21.57
N ALA A 406 -3.69 -11.29 -21.11
CA ALA A 406 -2.40 -11.57 -21.75
C ALA A 406 -2.60 -12.10 -23.19
N CYS A 407 -3.53 -13.03 -23.41
CA CYS A 407 -3.81 -13.54 -24.75
C CYS A 407 -4.50 -12.52 -25.67
N TYR A 408 -5.20 -11.51 -25.13
CA TYR A 408 -5.66 -10.35 -25.90
C TYR A 408 -4.48 -9.44 -26.28
N LEU A 409 -3.65 -9.05 -25.31
CA LEU A 409 -2.47 -8.21 -25.48
C LEU A 409 -1.46 -8.78 -26.51
N TRP A 410 -1.28 -10.11 -26.52
CA TRP A 410 -0.40 -10.81 -27.45
C TRP A 410 -0.80 -10.63 -28.91
N GLU A 411 -2.10 -10.63 -29.22
CA GLU A 411 -2.58 -10.40 -30.58
C GLU A 411 -2.52 -8.90 -30.97
N LEU A 412 -2.70 -7.98 -30.02
CA LEU A 412 -2.42 -6.55 -30.24
C LEU A 412 -0.94 -6.30 -30.59
N ASN A 413 -0.03 -7.06 -29.98
CA ASN A 413 1.40 -6.97 -30.27
C ASN A 413 1.73 -7.50 -31.68
N LYS A 414 1.21 -8.69 -32.03
CA LYS A 414 1.33 -9.27 -33.38
C LYS A 414 0.74 -8.41 -34.49
N ALA A 415 -0.26 -7.57 -34.19
CA ALA A 415 -0.83 -6.64 -35.17
C ALA A 415 0.20 -5.62 -35.70
N ASN A 416 1.35 -5.47 -35.04
CA ASN A 416 2.51 -4.68 -35.48
C ASN A 416 2.16 -3.23 -35.90
N LEU A 417 1.19 -2.63 -35.20
CA LEU A 417 0.82 -1.23 -35.38
C LEU A 417 1.81 -0.31 -34.65
N SER A 418 1.96 0.92 -35.14
CA SER A 418 2.48 2.02 -34.34
C SER A 418 1.42 2.49 -33.34
N TRP A 419 1.82 2.82 -32.10
CA TRP A 419 0.92 3.23 -31.02
C TRP A 419 1.30 4.60 -30.46
N SER A 420 0.29 5.41 -30.14
CA SER A 420 0.50 6.75 -29.57
C SER A 420 0.93 6.74 -28.12
N VAL A 421 1.75 7.73 -27.72
CA VAL A 421 2.39 7.78 -26.39
C VAL A 421 1.69 8.72 -25.40
N LYS A 422 1.35 8.23 -24.19
CA LYS A 422 0.94 9.04 -23.01
C LYS A 422 2.15 9.30 -22.08
N LYS A 423 2.18 10.43 -21.35
CA LYS A 423 3.31 10.83 -20.45
C LYS A 423 2.90 11.40 -19.08
N ASP A 424 1.62 11.72 -18.91
CA ASP A 424 0.97 12.20 -17.69
C ASP A 424 0.30 11.03 -16.94
N ASP A 425 -0.53 11.30 -15.93
CA ASP A 425 -1.33 10.31 -15.20
C ASP A 425 -2.83 10.36 -15.57
N PHE A 426 -3.68 9.57 -14.90
CA PHE A 426 -5.13 9.56 -15.08
C PHE A 426 -5.88 10.23 -13.91
N PHE A 427 -5.26 11.23 -13.26
CA PHE A 427 -5.83 11.95 -12.12
C PHE A 427 -6.26 13.40 -12.44
N PRO A 428 -7.23 13.95 -11.70
CA PRO A 428 -8.21 13.23 -10.88
C PRO A 428 -9.26 12.50 -11.73
N TYR A 429 -9.82 11.42 -11.18
CA TYR A 429 -10.91 10.66 -11.76
C TYR A 429 -12.28 11.33 -11.51
N ALA A 430 -13.16 11.22 -12.51
CA ALA A 430 -14.58 11.52 -12.40
C ALA A 430 -15.40 10.58 -13.30
N ASP A 431 -16.46 9.99 -12.77
CA ASP A 431 -17.41 9.16 -13.54
C ASP A 431 -18.58 9.97 -14.14
N GLY A 432 -18.76 11.22 -13.72
CA GLY A 432 -19.76 12.12 -14.27
C GLY A 432 -19.55 13.60 -13.91
N PRO A 433 -20.40 14.50 -14.44
CA PRO A 433 -20.39 15.90 -14.07
C PRO A 433 -20.71 16.05 -12.58
N TYR A 434 -19.93 16.89 -11.89
CA TYR A 434 -20.01 17.09 -10.43
C TYR A 434 -19.62 15.87 -9.57
N MET A 435 -18.94 14.87 -10.13
CA MET A 435 -18.60 13.60 -9.46
C MET A 435 -17.08 13.37 -9.47
N PHE A 436 -16.30 14.25 -8.85
CA PHE A 436 -14.84 14.11 -8.76
C PHE A 436 -14.42 13.28 -7.54
N TRP A 437 -13.72 12.18 -7.78
CA TRP A 437 -13.25 11.22 -6.78
C TRP A 437 -11.95 11.72 -6.14
N THR A 438 -11.97 12.92 -5.54
CA THR A 438 -10.81 13.55 -4.91
C THR A 438 -10.95 13.72 -3.40
N GLY A 439 -12.07 13.25 -2.84
CA GLY A 439 -12.31 13.23 -1.39
C GLY A 439 -11.52 12.13 -0.68
N TYR A 440 -11.42 10.95 -1.31
CA TYR A 440 -10.72 9.79 -0.75
C TYR A 440 -9.22 10.04 -0.51
N PHE A 441 -8.62 10.98 -1.25
CA PHE A 441 -7.25 11.44 -1.02
C PHE A 441 -7.03 11.88 0.45
N SER A 442 -8.08 12.30 1.15
CA SER A 442 -8.03 12.72 2.57
C SER A 442 -9.03 11.99 3.48
N SER A 443 -9.77 11.00 2.98
CA SER A 443 -10.71 10.20 3.80
C SER A 443 -9.98 9.32 4.81
N ARG A 444 -10.59 9.12 5.99
CA ARG A 444 -10.02 8.38 7.15
C ARG A 444 -8.54 8.74 7.44
N PRO A 445 -8.17 10.02 7.63
CA PRO A 445 -6.77 10.46 7.67
C PRO A 445 -5.99 9.98 8.91
N ALA A 446 -6.66 9.40 9.92
CA ALA A 446 -5.99 8.67 10.99
C ALA A 446 -5.44 7.30 10.52
N LEU A 447 -6.19 6.58 9.69
CA LEU A 447 -5.77 5.29 9.13
C LEU A 447 -4.59 5.50 8.16
N LYS A 448 -4.64 6.52 7.31
CA LYS A 448 -3.53 6.93 6.43
C LYS A 448 -2.22 7.25 7.15
N ARG A 449 -2.26 7.75 8.40
CA ARG A 449 -1.02 7.91 9.22
C ARG A 449 -0.62 6.62 9.92
N TYR A 450 -1.57 5.79 10.34
CA TYR A 450 -1.23 4.50 10.94
C TYR A 450 -0.59 3.55 9.91
N GLU A 451 -1.00 3.65 8.65
CA GLU A 451 -0.32 3.04 7.50
C GLU A 451 1.14 3.50 7.40
N ARG A 452 1.42 4.81 7.31
CA ARG A 452 2.80 5.31 7.17
C ARG A 452 3.69 4.98 8.37
N LEU A 453 3.15 5.05 9.59
CA LEU A 453 3.85 4.63 10.81
C LEU A 453 4.17 3.12 10.80
N SER A 454 3.24 2.29 10.33
CA SER A 454 3.41 0.84 10.24
C SER A 454 4.35 0.43 9.10
N TYR A 455 4.37 1.18 7.98
CA TYR A 455 5.34 1.01 6.91
C TYR A 455 6.77 1.27 7.42
N ASN A 456 6.99 2.38 8.13
CA ASN A 456 8.29 2.68 8.75
C ASN A 456 8.71 1.58 9.73
N PHE A 457 7.81 1.19 10.64
CA PHE A 457 8.06 0.14 11.63
C PHE A 457 8.40 -1.22 10.97
N LEU A 458 7.70 -1.58 9.89
CA LEU A 458 8.01 -2.76 9.08
C LEU A 458 9.42 -2.68 8.47
N GLN A 459 9.83 -1.54 7.89
CA GLN A 459 11.20 -1.42 7.35
C GLN A 459 12.27 -1.49 8.45
N VAL A 460 12.02 -0.93 9.64
CA VAL A 460 12.90 -1.06 10.81
C VAL A 460 13.05 -2.54 11.21
N CYS A 461 11.95 -3.29 11.28
CA CYS A 461 11.99 -4.72 11.58
C CYS A 461 12.69 -5.54 10.50
N ASN A 462 12.39 -5.29 9.21
CA ASN A 462 13.06 -5.94 8.07
C ASN A 462 14.58 -5.75 8.10
N GLN A 463 15.04 -4.52 8.39
CA GLN A 463 16.46 -4.21 8.51
C GLN A 463 17.10 -4.90 9.71
N LEU A 464 16.47 -4.87 10.88
CA LEU A 464 16.98 -5.53 12.08
C LEU A 464 17.01 -7.06 11.96
N GLU A 465 16.02 -7.64 11.27
CA GLU A 465 15.98 -9.07 10.91
C GLU A 465 17.13 -9.45 9.97
N ALA A 466 17.41 -8.61 8.97
CA ALA A 466 18.54 -8.79 8.08
C ALA A 466 19.91 -8.63 8.78
N LEU A 467 20.01 -7.68 9.72
CA LEU A 467 21.26 -7.37 10.45
C LEU A 467 21.60 -8.41 11.53
N ALA A 468 20.64 -8.82 12.36
CA ALA A 468 20.85 -9.82 13.42
C ALA A 468 20.56 -11.27 12.96
N GLY A 469 20.08 -11.46 11.73
CA GLY A 469 19.86 -12.78 11.13
C GLY A 469 18.89 -13.65 11.94
N PRO A 470 19.14 -14.97 12.03
CA PRO A 470 18.30 -15.89 12.82
C PRO A 470 18.04 -15.46 14.27
N ALA A 471 18.98 -14.75 14.89
CA ALA A 471 18.88 -14.29 16.28
C ALA A 471 17.86 -13.14 16.49
N ALA A 472 17.37 -12.51 15.42
CA ALA A 472 16.21 -11.63 15.50
C ALA A 472 14.91 -12.43 15.70
N ASN A 473 14.77 -13.55 14.97
CA ASN A 473 13.53 -14.34 14.98
C ASN A 473 13.37 -15.20 16.23
N VAL A 474 14.47 -15.73 16.78
CA VAL A 474 14.46 -16.52 18.01
C VAL A 474 15.56 -16.01 18.92
N GLY A 475 15.18 -15.47 20.08
CA GLY A 475 16.09 -14.79 20.99
C GLY A 475 15.56 -14.66 22.43
N PRO A 476 16.17 -13.79 23.25
CA PRO A 476 15.95 -13.76 24.70
C PRO A 476 14.56 -13.29 25.16
N TYR A 477 13.69 -12.85 24.23
CA TYR A 477 12.29 -12.48 24.49
C TYR A 477 11.29 -13.42 23.79
N GLY A 478 11.75 -14.53 23.22
CA GLY A 478 10.92 -15.52 22.51
C GLY A 478 11.02 -15.40 21.00
N SER A 479 9.91 -15.73 20.31
CA SER A 479 9.84 -15.75 18.85
C SER A 479 9.19 -14.48 18.29
N GLY A 480 9.84 -13.88 17.27
CA GLY A 480 9.38 -12.70 16.55
C GLY A 480 9.55 -12.85 15.03
N ASP A 481 8.75 -12.12 14.26
CA ASP A 481 8.66 -12.25 12.80
C ASP A 481 8.20 -10.91 12.20
N SER A 482 8.70 -10.57 11.02
CA SER A 482 8.25 -9.42 10.22
C SER A 482 7.02 -9.75 9.36
N ALA A 483 6.83 -11.02 9.00
CA ALA A 483 5.80 -11.45 8.05
C ALA A 483 4.35 -11.11 8.47
N PRO A 484 3.93 -11.19 9.75
CA PRO A 484 2.57 -10.82 10.16
C PRO A 484 2.26 -9.33 9.93
N LEU A 485 3.24 -8.45 10.12
CA LEU A 485 3.09 -7.03 9.78
C LEU A 485 3.17 -6.79 8.27
N ASN A 486 3.95 -7.59 7.54
CA ASN A 486 4.03 -7.53 6.09
C ASN A 486 2.69 -7.92 5.42
N GLU A 487 2.06 -9.05 5.80
CA GLU A 487 0.72 -9.42 5.30
C GLU A 487 -0.32 -8.34 5.63
N ALA A 488 -0.30 -7.76 6.84
CA ALA A 488 -1.24 -6.70 7.25
C ALA A 488 -1.01 -5.36 6.52
N MET A 489 0.25 -4.95 6.31
CA MET A 489 0.61 -3.76 5.54
C MET A 489 0.25 -3.92 4.06
N ALA A 490 0.41 -5.11 3.50
CA ALA A 490 0.04 -5.43 2.14
C ALA A 490 -1.49 -5.40 1.93
N VAL A 491 -2.27 -5.96 2.87
CA VAL A 491 -3.75 -5.82 2.90
C VAL A 491 -4.15 -4.35 2.89
N LEU A 492 -3.51 -3.52 3.72
CA LEU A 492 -3.84 -2.10 3.86
C LEU A 492 -3.59 -1.26 2.59
N GLN A 493 -2.86 -1.76 1.58
CA GLN A 493 -2.72 -1.07 0.30
C GLN A 493 -3.96 -1.18 -0.60
N HIS A 494 -4.94 -2.05 -0.30
CA HIS A 494 -6.16 -2.25 -1.09
C HIS A 494 -6.95 -0.93 -1.27
N HIS A 495 -7.70 -0.84 -2.37
CA HIS A 495 -8.32 0.41 -2.81
C HIS A 495 -9.55 0.86 -2.02
N ASP A 496 -10.02 0.11 -1.03
CA ASP A 496 -10.95 0.59 0.02
C ASP A 496 -10.31 0.67 1.42
N ALA A 497 -9.04 0.28 1.55
CA ALA A 497 -8.29 0.26 2.80
C ALA A 497 -7.60 1.60 3.10
N VAL A 498 -6.42 1.88 2.54
CA VAL A 498 -5.68 3.15 2.77
C VAL A 498 -6.40 4.36 2.16
N SER A 499 -7.13 4.18 1.06
CA SER A 499 -8.06 5.16 0.49
C SER A 499 -9.12 5.64 1.49
N GLY A 500 -9.49 4.78 2.44
CA GLY A 500 -10.43 5.06 3.52
C GLY A 500 -11.89 4.98 3.11
N THR A 501 -12.22 4.24 2.06
CA THR A 501 -13.57 4.18 1.47
C THR A 501 -14.39 2.94 1.86
N SER A 502 -13.78 1.94 2.51
CA SER A 502 -14.47 0.84 3.20
C SER A 502 -15.38 1.30 4.35
N ARG A 503 -16.31 0.42 4.76
CA ARG A 503 -17.22 0.63 5.93
C ARG A 503 -16.46 0.76 7.25
N GLN A 504 -17.07 1.41 8.24
CA GLN A 504 -16.43 1.76 9.50
C GLN A 504 -15.96 0.55 10.31
N HIS A 505 -16.66 -0.59 10.26
CA HIS A 505 -16.23 -1.81 10.93
C HIS A 505 -15.03 -2.47 10.23
N VAL A 506 -14.96 -2.39 8.89
CA VAL A 506 -13.83 -2.86 8.08
C VAL A 506 -12.59 -1.98 8.31
N ALA A 507 -12.77 -0.65 8.35
CA ALA A 507 -11.73 0.29 8.72
C ALA A 507 -11.22 0.13 10.17
N ASN A 508 -12.03 -0.45 11.08
CA ASN A 508 -11.58 -0.86 12.40
C ASN A 508 -10.79 -2.19 12.34
N ASP A 509 -11.17 -3.12 11.46
CA ASP A 509 -10.47 -4.40 11.28
C ASP A 509 -9.07 -4.24 10.67
N TYR A 510 -8.88 -3.36 9.68
CA TYR A 510 -7.52 -3.04 9.20
C TYR A 510 -6.61 -2.49 10.32
N ALA A 511 -7.16 -1.63 11.19
CA ALA A 511 -6.42 -1.11 12.34
C ALA A 511 -6.13 -2.20 13.39
N ARG A 512 -7.00 -3.21 13.53
CA ARG A 512 -6.77 -4.42 14.33
C ARG A 512 -5.62 -5.25 13.75
N GLN A 513 -5.67 -5.57 12.45
CA GLN A 513 -4.64 -6.34 11.75
C GLN A 513 -3.25 -5.70 11.89
N LEU A 514 -3.12 -4.38 11.70
CA LEU A 514 -1.88 -3.65 12.01
C LEU A 514 -1.47 -3.81 13.48
N SER A 515 -2.39 -3.57 14.43
CA SER A 515 -2.06 -3.59 15.86
C SER A 515 -1.65 -4.98 16.39
N GLU A 516 -2.09 -6.04 15.72
CA GLU A 516 -1.66 -7.42 15.95
C GLU A 516 -0.30 -7.69 15.31
N GLY A 517 -0.11 -7.33 14.03
CA GLY A 517 1.16 -7.48 13.31
C GLY A 517 2.35 -6.74 13.94
N TRP A 518 2.11 -5.62 14.63
CA TRP A 518 3.15 -4.94 15.41
C TRP A 518 3.74 -5.82 16.54
N ARG A 519 3.02 -6.80 17.11
CA ARG A 519 3.51 -7.53 18.30
C ARG A 519 4.70 -8.47 17.99
N PRO A 520 4.67 -9.34 16.97
CA PRO A 520 5.85 -10.13 16.58
C PRO A 520 7.05 -9.25 16.18
N CYS A 521 6.78 -8.10 15.55
CA CYS A 521 7.78 -7.08 15.21
C CYS A 521 8.46 -6.45 16.45
N GLU A 522 7.72 -6.18 17.53
CA GLU A 522 8.29 -5.68 18.79
C GLU A 522 9.19 -6.74 19.47
N VAL A 523 8.80 -8.02 19.44
CA VAL A 523 9.65 -9.13 19.92
C VAL A 523 10.91 -9.28 19.07
N LEU A 524 10.77 -9.23 17.74
CA LEU A 524 11.89 -9.28 16.79
C LEU A 524 12.88 -8.15 17.01
N MET A 525 12.41 -6.90 17.15
CA MET A 525 13.29 -5.77 17.44
C MET A 525 13.95 -5.90 18.81
N SER A 526 13.24 -6.40 19.82
CA SER A 526 13.83 -6.66 21.16
C SER A 526 14.96 -7.69 21.09
N ASN A 527 14.73 -8.81 20.40
CA ASN A 527 15.74 -9.84 20.16
C ASN A 527 16.96 -9.30 19.39
N ALA A 528 16.72 -8.58 18.28
CA ALA A 528 17.77 -8.00 17.44
C ALA A 528 18.60 -6.93 18.18
N LEU A 529 17.95 -6.05 18.96
CA LEU A 529 18.64 -5.05 19.78
C LEU A 529 19.48 -5.73 20.88
N ALA A 530 18.97 -6.76 21.56
CA ALA A 530 19.76 -7.50 22.55
C ALA A 530 20.96 -8.23 21.93
N HIS A 531 20.77 -8.82 20.75
CA HIS A 531 21.87 -9.42 19.98
C HIS A 531 22.93 -8.37 19.61
N LEU A 532 22.54 -7.30 18.90
CA LEU A 532 23.48 -6.31 18.35
C LEU A 532 24.14 -5.41 19.41
N SER A 533 23.48 -5.14 20.54
CA SER A 533 24.06 -4.40 21.67
C SER A 533 24.82 -5.28 22.66
N GLY A 534 24.50 -6.57 22.76
CA GLY A 534 25.02 -7.46 23.80
C GLY A 534 24.36 -7.29 25.17
N LEU A 535 23.26 -6.54 25.29
CA LEU A 535 22.52 -6.29 26.55
C LEU A 535 21.10 -6.85 26.49
N LYS A 536 20.70 -7.62 27.52
CA LYS A 536 19.31 -8.01 27.76
C LYS A 536 18.64 -7.00 28.69
N GLU A 537 18.05 -5.98 28.09
CA GLU A 537 17.30 -4.89 28.75
C GLU A 537 15.78 -5.11 28.63
N ASP A 538 15.00 -4.66 29.62
CA ASP A 538 13.53 -4.73 29.53
C ASP A 538 12.99 -3.61 28.61
N PHE A 539 12.92 -3.94 27.31
CA PHE A 539 12.55 -3.01 26.25
C PHE A 539 11.06 -2.61 26.28
N ALA A 540 10.79 -1.31 26.12
CA ALA A 540 9.46 -0.71 26.17
C ALA A 540 9.16 0.17 24.94
N PHE A 541 7.90 0.10 24.48
CA PHE A 541 7.45 0.64 23.19
C PHE A 541 6.29 1.63 23.38
N CYS A 542 6.56 2.93 23.29
CA CYS A 542 5.56 3.96 23.56
C CYS A 542 4.72 4.34 22.33
N ARG A 543 3.76 3.46 21.98
CA ARG A 543 2.80 3.65 20.86
C ARG A 543 1.85 4.87 20.99
N LYS A 544 1.99 5.74 22.01
CA LYS A 544 1.11 6.89 22.31
C LYS A 544 1.85 8.23 22.48
N LEU A 545 3.10 8.33 22.00
CA LEU A 545 3.88 9.59 22.05
C LEU A 545 3.17 10.78 21.36
N ASN A 546 2.37 10.52 20.31
CA ASN A 546 1.59 11.56 19.61
C ASN A 546 0.51 12.25 20.47
N ILE A 547 0.16 11.68 21.62
CA ILE A 547 -0.73 12.26 22.64
C ILE A 547 -0.01 12.42 23.99
N SER A 548 1.33 12.50 23.98
CA SER A 548 2.20 12.73 25.13
C SER A 548 2.01 11.72 26.28
N ILE A 549 1.77 10.44 25.94
CA ILE A 549 1.70 9.32 26.88
C ILE A 549 2.82 8.32 26.61
N CYS A 550 3.66 8.08 27.62
CA CYS A 550 4.69 7.05 27.65
C CYS A 550 4.98 6.67 29.11
N PRO A 551 4.41 5.56 29.65
CA PRO A 551 4.44 5.28 31.08
C PRO A 551 5.84 5.26 31.69
N LEU A 552 6.79 4.56 31.06
CA LEU A 552 8.15 4.39 31.57
C LEU A 552 8.87 5.74 31.81
N THR A 553 8.83 6.65 30.84
CA THR A 553 9.51 7.96 30.95
C THR A 553 8.78 8.94 31.88
N GLN A 554 7.49 8.69 32.16
CA GLN A 554 6.67 9.47 33.08
C GLN A 554 6.75 8.98 34.53
N THR A 555 7.26 7.76 34.80
CA THR A 555 7.38 7.20 36.16
C THR A 555 8.80 6.88 36.61
N ALA A 556 9.75 6.64 35.71
CA ALA A 556 11.09 6.21 36.09
C ALA A 556 12.07 7.39 36.28
N GLU A 557 12.77 7.40 37.42
CA GLU A 557 13.84 8.37 37.69
C GLU A 557 15.07 8.16 36.77
N ARG A 558 15.23 6.96 36.21
CA ARG A 558 16.31 6.59 35.28
C ARG A 558 15.77 5.67 34.21
N PHE A 559 16.20 5.90 32.97
CA PHE A 559 15.89 5.05 31.82
C PHE A 559 16.95 5.21 30.72
N GLN A 560 16.98 4.29 29.77
CA GLN A 560 17.72 4.40 28.51
C GLN A 560 16.77 4.76 27.36
N VAL A 561 17.30 5.48 26.38
CA VAL A 561 16.65 5.77 25.10
C VAL A 561 17.52 5.22 23.99
N ILE A 562 17.05 4.15 23.35
CA ILE A 562 17.65 3.56 22.16
C ILE A 562 16.98 4.20 20.95
N VAL A 563 17.73 4.94 20.15
CA VAL A 563 17.23 5.49 18.88
C VAL A 563 17.82 4.68 17.75
N TYR A 564 16.98 4.00 16.96
CA TYR A 564 17.37 3.30 15.73
C TYR A 564 17.04 4.16 14.50
N ASN A 565 18.02 4.36 13.64
CA ASN A 565 17.92 5.12 12.40
C ASN A 565 17.89 4.16 11.19
N PRO A 566 16.76 4.05 10.48
CA PRO A 566 16.65 3.19 9.30
C PRO A 566 17.28 3.78 8.02
N LEU A 567 17.75 5.03 8.04
CA LEU A 567 18.31 5.69 6.86
C LEU A 567 19.74 5.24 6.57
N GLY A 568 20.11 5.24 5.28
CA GLY A 568 21.46 4.94 4.80
C GLY A 568 22.53 6.00 5.15
N ARG A 569 22.19 7.03 5.94
CA ARG A 569 23.06 8.12 6.37
C ARG A 569 22.86 8.39 7.86
N LYS A 570 23.87 8.95 8.51
CA LYS A 570 23.82 9.41 9.90
C LYS A 570 22.81 10.55 10.03
N VAL A 571 22.01 10.53 11.09
CA VAL A 571 20.99 11.55 11.38
C VAL A 571 21.27 12.26 12.69
N ASP A 572 20.85 13.52 12.75
CA ASP A 572 20.68 14.30 13.96
C ASP A 572 19.17 14.43 14.18
N TRP A 573 18.66 13.77 15.22
CA TRP A 573 17.23 13.61 15.47
C TRP A 573 16.83 14.20 16.81
N MET A 574 15.86 15.12 16.83
CA MET A 574 15.34 15.66 18.09
C MET A 574 14.43 14.63 18.76
N VAL A 575 14.94 13.97 19.79
CA VAL A 575 14.12 13.10 20.65
C VAL A 575 13.21 13.99 21.49
N ARG A 576 11.93 13.61 21.58
CA ARG A 576 10.91 14.29 22.37
C ARG A 576 10.06 13.25 23.12
N LEU A 577 10.11 13.26 24.45
CA LEU A 577 9.51 12.22 25.30
C LEU A 577 8.74 12.86 26.48
N PRO A 578 7.50 12.43 26.79
CA PRO A 578 6.76 12.96 27.93
C PRO A 578 7.36 12.42 29.23
N VAL A 579 7.49 13.29 30.24
CA VAL A 579 8.19 13.01 31.51
C VAL A 579 7.42 13.55 32.72
N SER A 580 7.82 13.16 33.93
CA SER A 580 7.35 13.80 35.17
C SER A 580 8.02 15.17 35.39
N LYS A 581 7.56 15.94 36.38
CA LYS A 581 7.83 17.39 36.49
C LYS A 581 9.20 17.74 37.09
N HIS A 582 10.26 17.29 36.43
CA HIS A 582 11.66 17.42 36.86
C HIS A 582 12.58 17.83 35.70
N VAL A 583 13.82 18.19 36.01
CA VAL A 583 14.89 18.34 35.02
C VAL A 583 15.63 17.01 34.87
N TYR A 584 16.07 16.67 33.65
CA TYR A 584 16.76 15.41 33.36
C TYR A 584 18.13 15.64 32.74
N LEU A 585 19.13 14.96 33.29
CA LEU A 585 20.47 14.84 32.73
C LEU A 585 20.46 13.73 31.67
N VAL A 586 20.85 14.08 30.44
CA VAL A 586 21.02 13.12 29.33
C VAL A 586 22.51 12.92 29.06
N LYS A 587 22.93 11.67 28.83
CA LYS A 587 24.28 11.31 28.39
C LYS A 587 24.25 10.50 27.10
N ASP A 588 25.24 10.73 26.25
CA ASP A 588 25.44 10.04 24.97
C ASP A 588 26.02 8.62 25.14
N PRO A 589 26.17 7.83 24.04
CA PRO A 589 26.77 6.51 24.07
C PRO A 589 28.20 6.43 24.65
N GLY A 590 28.92 7.56 24.73
CA GLY A 590 30.24 7.69 25.35
C GLY A 590 30.21 8.19 26.79
N GLY A 591 29.02 8.40 27.38
CA GLY A 591 28.84 8.89 28.74
C GLY A 591 28.99 10.41 28.91
N LYS A 592 29.18 11.16 27.82
CA LYS A 592 29.29 12.62 27.84
C LYS A 592 27.90 13.25 27.93
N ILE A 593 27.78 14.35 28.68
CA ILE A 593 26.52 15.07 28.84
C ILE A 593 26.09 15.72 27.51
N VAL A 594 24.83 15.52 27.14
CA VAL A 594 24.17 16.14 25.99
C VAL A 594 23.28 17.28 26.50
N PRO A 595 23.21 18.44 25.82
CA PRO A 595 22.21 19.45 26.13
C PRO A 595 20.79 18.86 26.10
N SER A 596 20.03 19.11 27.17
CA SER A 596 18.65 18.67 27.33
C SER A 596 17.78 19.79 27.89
N ASP A 597 16.56 19.90 27.38
CA ASP A 597 15.54 20.87 27.82
C ASP A 597 14.27 20.12 28.24
N VAL A 598 13.47 20.72 29.12
CA VAL A 598 12.14 20.21 29.50
C VAL A 598 11.11 21.31 29.28
N VAL A 599 10.28 21.18 28.25
CA VAL A 599 9.21 22.13 27.93
C VAL A 599 7.89 21.69 28.56
N THR A 600 7.02 22.64 28.87
CA THR A 600 5.64 22.36 29.35
C THR A 600 4.66 22.66 28.23
N ILE A 601 3.81 21.71 27.86
CA ILE A 601 2.80 21.90 26.81
C ILE A 601 1.67 22.79 27.38
N PRO A 602 1.37 23.97 26.79
CA PRO A 602 0.38 24.89 27.35
C PRO A 602 -1.04 24.34 27.44
N SER A 603 -1.41 23.39 26.56
CA SER A 603 -2.77 22.81 26.49
C SER A 603 -3.06 21.72 27.52
N SER A 604 -2.04 21.18 28.20
CA SER A 604 -2.17 19.98 29.03
C SER A 604 -1.31 19.99 30.31
N ASP A 605 -0.42 20.97 30.49
CA ASP A 605 0.53 21.09 31.61
C ASP A 605 1.41 19.83 31.83
N SER A 606 1.47 18.98 30.81
CA SER A 606 2.39 17.85 30.67
C SER A 606 3.76 18.35 30.25
N GLN A 607 4.83 17.72 30.75
CA GLN A 607 6.19 18.09 30.40
C GLN A 607 6.82 17.10 29.42
N GLU A 608 7.63 17.61 28.50
CA GLU A 608 8.32 16.83 27.48
C GLU A 608 9.81 17.17 27.52
N LEU A 609 10.64 16.13 27.67
CA LEU A 609 12.09 16.17 27.59
C LEU A 609 12.51 16.19 26.11
N LEU A 610 13.43 17.10 25.77
CA LEU A 610 14.07 17.19 24.47
C LEU A 610 15.58 17.02 24.58
N PHE A 611 16.18 16.32 23.62
CA PHE A 611 17.63 16.30 23.35
C PHE A 611 17.89 15.88 21.91
N SER A 612 19.01 16.32 21.32
CA SER A 612 19.40 15.87 19.97
C SER A 612 20.20 14.58 20.03
N ALA A 613 19.70 13.52 19.40
CA ALA A 613 20.34 12.23 19.25
C ALA A 613 21.05 12.13 17.89
N LEU A 614 22.37 11.98 17.92
CA LEU A 614 23.18 11.67 16.73
C LEU A 614 23.23 10.15 16.56
N VAL A 615 22.70 9.64 15.45
CA VAL A 615 22.51 8.18 15.24
C VAL A 615 23.14 7.76 13.91
N PRO A 616 23.99 6.70 13.88
CA PRO A 616 24.65 6.24 12.66
C PRO A 616 23.68 5.64 11.63
N ALA A 617 24.16 5.38 10.42
CA ALA A 617 23.37 4.81 9.33
C ALA A 617 22.95 3.35 9.58
N VAL A 618 21.67 3.04 9.33
CA VAL A 618 21.06 1.69 9.45
C VAL A 618 21.45 1.03 10.79
N GLY A 619 21.27 1.75 11.89
CA GLY A 619 21.94 1.47 13.15
C GLY A 619 21.34 2.25 14.33
N PHE A 620 21.90 2.08 15.54
CA PHE A 620 21.35 2.68 16.75
C PHE A 620 22.37 3.41 17.62
N SER A 621 21.86 4.19 18.58
CA SER A 621 22.62 4.78 19.67
C SER A 621 21.79 4.80 20.95
N ILE A 622 22.42 4.38 22.06
CA ILE A 622 21.82 4.27 23.39
C ILE A 622 22.23 5.48 24.23
N TYR A 623 21.25 6.29 24.60
CA TYR A 623 21.40 7.42 25.50
C TYR A 623 20.93 7.00 26.89
N SER A 624 21.57 7.52 27.95
CA SER A 624 21.09 7.32 29.33
C SER A 624 20.51 8.61 29.88
N VAL A 625 19.37 8.50 30.55
CA VAL A 625 18.60 9.63 31.09
C VAL A 625 18.42 9.42 32.58
N SER A 626 18.64 10.49 33.36
CA SER A 626 18.49 10.46 34.82
C SER A 626 17.92 11.77 35.35
N GLN A 627 16.93 11.66 36.23
CA GLN A 627 16.29 12.78 36.92
C GLN A 627 17.30 13.52 37.82
N MET A 628 17.30 14.85 37.77
CA MET A 628 18.10 15.68 38.65
C MET A 628 17.25 16.23 39.82
N PRO A 629 17.66 15.99 41.08
CA PRO A 629 16.96 16.54 42.24
C PRO A 629 16.93 18.08 42.26
N ASN A 630 15.89 18.63 42.88
CA ASN A 630 15.76 20.04 43.29
C ASN A 630 15.85 21.13 42.20
N GLN A 631 15.94 20.77 40.91
CA GLN A 631 15.81 21.74 39.81
C GLN A 631 14.41 21.69 39.17
N ARG A 632 13.87 22.86 38.84
CA ARG A 632 12.60 23.03 38.10
C ARG A 632 12.88 23.74 36.77
N PRO A 633 12.17 23.39 35.67
CA PRO A 633 12.34 24.08 34.39
C PRO A 633 12.07 25.59 34.50
N GLN A 634 12.97 26.42 33.95
CA GLN A 634 12.75 27.86 33.86
C GLN A 634 11.67 28.17 32.82
N LYS A 635 10.74 29.08 33.17
CA LYS A 635 9.79 29.66 32.21
C LYS A 635 10.39 30.92 31.61
N SER A 636 10.89 30.84 30.39
CA SER A 636 11.25 32.02 29.59
C SER A 636 9.99 32.59 28.92
N TRP A 637 9.89 33.91 28.87
CA TRP A 637 8.79 34.63 28.20
C TRP A 637 9.39 35.73 27.32
N SER A 638 8.85 35.88 26.11
CA SER A 638 9.25 36.89 25.13
C SER A 638 7.97 37.51 24.55
N ARG A 639 8.00 38.83 24.27
CA ARG A 639 6.83 39.55 23.73
C ARG A 639 6.76 39.52 22.20
N ASP A 640 7.89 39.27 21.53
CA ASP A 640 7.98 39.29 20.08
C ASP A 640 7.58 37.93 19.50
N LEU A 641 6.48 37.92 18.76
CA LEU A 641 5.87 36.73 18.15
C LEU A 641 6.64 36.30 16.88
N VAL A 642 7.91 35.96 17.09
CA VAL A 642 8.89 35.55 16.07
C VAL A 642 9.68 34.37 16.63
N ILE A 643 9.88 33.34 15.82
CA ILE A 643 10.80 32.23 16.12
C ILE A 643 11.91 32.15 15.08
N GLN A 644 13.13 31.84 15.50
CA GLN A 644 14.32 31.86 14.65
C GLN A 644 15.36 30.81 15.11
N ASN A 645 16.02 30.17 14.15
CA ASN A 645 17.23 29.38 14.36
C ASN A 645 18.37 29.88 13.44
N GLU A 646 19.36 29.03 13.16
CA GLU A 646 20.53 29.35 12.34
C GLU A 646 20.21 29.51 10.84
N TYR A 647 19.06 29.01 10.38
CA TYR A 647 18.72 28.88 8.95
C TYR A 647 17.38 29.49 8.55
N LEU A 648 16.41 29.55 9.48
CA LEU A 648 15.06 30.08 9.25
C LEU A 648 14.68 31.12 10.30
N ARG A 649 13.89 32.10 9.88
CA ARG A 649 13.07 32.97 10.76
C ARG A 649 11.62 32.90 10.29
N ALA A 650 10.68 32.79 11.22
CA ALA A 650 9.24 32.84 10.97
C ALA A 650 8.60 33.93 11.84
N ARG A 651 7.87 34.88 11.22
CA ARG A 651 7.15 35.94 11.92
C ARG A 651 5.65 35.74 11.84
N PHE A 652 4.97 36.16 12.90
CA PHE A 652 3.53 36.04 13.04
C PHE A 652 2.90 37.41 13.26
N ASP A 653 1.67 37.57 12.80
CA ASP A 653 0.86 38.77 12.99
C ASP A 653 0.49 38.95 14.47
N PRO A 654 0.82 40.08 15.13
CA PRO A 654 0.45 40.30 16.52
C PRO A 654 -1.07 40.51 16.73
N ASN A 655 -1.83 40.83 15.67
CA ASN A 655 -3.28 41.06 15.74
C ASN A 655 -4.09 39.80 15.40
N THR A 656 -3.61 38.98 14.45
CA THR A 656 -4.32 37.75 14.03
C THR A 656 -3.68 36.46 14.54
N GLY A 657 -2.45 36.50 15.07
CA GLY A 657 -1.72 35.31 15.56
C GLY A 657 -1.28 34.33 14.46
N LEU A 658 -1.52 34.65 13.19
CA LEU A 658 -1.23 33.81 12.04
C LEU A 658 0.24 33.97 11.60
N LEU A 659 0.79 32.95 10.94
CA LEU A 659 2.05 33.11 10.19
C LEU A 659 1.86 34.23 9.15
N MET A 660 2.84 35.13 9.04
CA MET A 660 2.85 36.25 8.07
C MET A 660 4.05 36.18 7.12
N GLU A 661 5.20 35.71 7.60
CA GLU A 661 6.47 35.78 6.87
C GLU A 661 7.35 34.58 7.21
N LEU A 662 8.01 34.02 6.19
CA LEU A 662 9.04 32.99 6.31
C LEU A 662 10.30 33.46 5.58
N GLU A 663 11.43 33.39 6.26
CA GLU A 663 12.74 33.85 5.79
C GLU A 663 13.73 32.69 5.86
N ASN A 664 14.44 32.42 4.76
CA ASN A 664 15.56 31.49 4.69
C ASN A 664 16.86 32.29 4.72
N LEU A 665 17.48 32.31 5.90
CA LEU A 665 18.67 33.07 6.25
C LEU A 665 19.91 32.54 5.51
N GLU A 666 19.97 31.23 5.21
CA GLU A 666 21.09 30.61 4.48
C GLU A 666 21.12 31.03 2.99
N GLN A 667 19.96 31.31 2.39
CA GLN A 667 19.85 31.64 0.96
C GLN A 667 19.47 33.09 0.67
N ASN A 668 19.27 33.90 1.72
CA ASN A 668 18.74 35.27 1.69
C ASN A 668 17.42 35.37 0.89
N LEU A 669 16.43 34.56 1.28
CA LEU A 669 15.09 34.57 0.70
C LEU A 669 14.08 35.04 1.75
N LEU A 670 13.18 35.93 1.35
CA LEU A 670 12.08 36.42 2.17
C LEU A 670 10.76 36.17 1.43
N LEU A 671 9.81 35.49 2.07
CA LEU A 671 8.49 35.24 1.51
C LEU A 671 7.39 35.63 2.51
N PRO A 672 6.59 36.66 2.19
CA PRO A 672 5.29 36.86 2.81
C PRO A 672 4.40 35.63 2.55
N VAL A 673 4.04 34.92 3.61
CA VAL A 673 3.23 33.70 3.58
C VAL A 673 2.23 33.70 4.73
N ARG A 674 0.94 33.78 4.40
CA ARG A 674 -0.14 33.61 5.35
C ARG A 674 -0.57 32.15 5.39
N GLN A 675 -0.45 31.49 6.54
CA GLN A 675 -1.07 30.19 6.79
C GLN A 675 -2.32 30.35 7.66
N ALA A 676 -3.41 29.68 7.28
CA ALA A 676 -4.65 29.62 8.06
C ALA A 676 -5.47 28.35 7.75
N PHE A 677 -6.36 27.99 8.68
CA PHE A 677 -7.33 26.93 8.49
C PHE A 677 -8.65 27.44 7.92
N TYR A 678 -9.13 26.72 6.90
CA TYR A 678 -10.42 26.94 6.26
C TYR A 678 -11.18 25.60 6.17
N TRP A 679 -12.43 25.63 5.75
CA TRP A 679 -13.20 24.43 5.44
C TRP A 679 -14.18 24.66 4.28
N TYR A 680 -14.38 23.64 3.46
CA TYR A 680 -15.48 23.60 2.50
C TYR A 680 -16.71 22.99 3.17
N ASN A 681 -17.89 23.57 2.91
CA ASN A 681 -19.17 22.99 3.27
C ASN A 681 -19.49 21.87 2.26
N ALA A 682 -19.60 20.63 2.75
CA ALA A 682 -19.81 19.45 1.93
C ALA A 682 -21.21 19.43 1.32
N SER A 683 -21.31 19.20 0.01
CA SER A 683 -22.60 19.16 -0.67
C SER A 683 -23.42 17.93 -0.33
N THR A 684 -24.73 18.12 -0.24
CA THR A 684 -25.74 17.06 -0.02
C THR A 684 -26.64 16.86 -1.26
N GLY A 685 -26.19 17.34 -2.42
CA GLY A 685 -27.00 17.48 -3.63
C GLY A 685 -27.62 18.88 -3.77
N ASN A 686 -27.93 19.27 -5.00
CA ASN A 686 -28.61 20.51 -5.37
C ASN A 686 -29.32 20.38 -6.73
N ASN A 687 -30.00 21.44 -7.19
CA ASN A 687 -30.78 21.43 -8.44
C ASN A 687 -29.96 21.14 -9.72
N LEU A 688 -28.62 21.19 -9.67
CA LEU A 688 -27.74 20.86 -10.80
C LEU A 688 -27.31 19.38 -10.80
N SER A 689 -27.24 18.75 -9.62
CA SER A 689 -26.95 17.33 -9.44
C SER A 689 -27.25 16.91 -8.01
N SER A 690 -27.89 15.75 -7.85
CA SER A 690 -28.14 15.11 -6.55
C SER A 690 -26.88 14.59 -5.85
N GLN A 691 -25.72 14.58 -6.53
CA GLN A 691 -24.46 14.07 -5.99
C GLN A 691 -24.08 14.78 -4.68
N ALA A 692 -23.98 14.00 -3.60
CA ALA A 692 -23.40 14.45 -2.34
C ALA A 692 -21.87 14.24 -2.31
N SER A 693 -21.19 14.89 -1.36
CA SER A 693 -19.81 14.55 -1.01
C SER A 693 -19.81 13.49 0.09
N GLY A 694 -19.00 12.44 -0.10
CA GLY A 694 -18.93 11.27 0.78
C GLY A 694 -17.51 10.71 0.83
N ALA A 695 -17.38 9.39 1.06
CA ALA A 695 -16.07 8.77 1.28
C ALA A 695 -15.13 8.91 0.05
N TYR A 696 -15.68 8.79 -1.16
CA TYR A 696 -14.96 8.84 -2.44
C TYR A 696 -14.87 10.28 -2.98
N ILE A 697 -16.02 10.93 -3.08
CA ILE A 697 -16.23 12.16 -3.83
C ILE A 697 -16.07 13.39 -2.93
N PHE A 698 -15.28 14.35 -3.42
CA PHE A 698 -15.26 15.71 -2.90
C PHE A 698 -16.19 16.57 -3.76
N ARG A 699 -17.20 17.18 -3.13
CA ARG A 699 -18.10 18.11 -3.79
C ARG A 699 -18.44 19.28 -2.85
N PRO A 700 -17.76 20.43 -2.94
CA PRO A 700 -18.05 21.58 -2.10
C PRO A 700 -19.33 22.30 -2.56
N ASN A 701 -20.15 22.77 -1.64
CA ASN A 701 -21.33 23.59 -1.95
C ASN A 701 -20.98 24.96 -2.57
N GLN A 702 -19.76 25.46 -2.36
CA GLN A 702 -19.29 26.75 -2.87
C GLN A 702 -17.79 26.71 -3.17
N ASN A 703 -17.36 27.44 -4.21
CA ASN A 703 -15.96 27.50 -4.65
C ASN A 703 -15.01 28.19 -3.65
N LYS A 704 -15.56 28.99 -2.72
CA LYS A 704 -14.81 29.71 -1.69
C LYS A 704 -15.01 29.00 -0.35
N PRO A 705 -13.96 28.47 0.30
CA PRO A 705 -14.10 27.89 1.63
C PRO A 705 -14.27 28.99 2.69
N LEU A 706 -14.85 28.60 3.81
CA LEU A 706 -15.08 29.44 4.97
C LEU A 706 -13.89 29.33 5.93
N PHE A 707 -13.58 30.38 6.70
CA PHE A 707 -12.54 30.30 7.72
C PHE A 707 -12.95 29.35 8.86
N VAL A 708 -11.99 28.68 9.48
CA VAL A 708 -12.19 28.06 10.81
C VAL A 708 -12.16 29.16 11.88
N SER A 709 -11.21 30.09 11.77
CA SER A 709 -11.21 31.40 12.43
C SER A 709 -10.36 32.39 11.62
N HIS A 710 -10.63 33.68 11.78
CA HIS A 710 -9.82 34.75 11.19
C HIS A 710 -8.54 35.05 11.98
N TRP A 711 -8.48 34.61 13.25
CA TRP A 711 -7.38 34.79 14.19
C TRP A 711 -7.10 33.49 14.98
N ALA A 712 -5.93 33.38 15.59
CA ALA A 712 -5.60 32.32 16.54
C ALA A 712 -5.06 32.92 17.85
N GLN A 713 -5.49 32.41 19.00
CA GLN A 713 -4.89 32.76 20.28
C GLN A 713 -3.49 32.13 20.34
N THR A 714 -2.47 32.95 20.56
CA THR A 714 -1.07 32.50 20.51
C THR A 714 -0.41 32.39 21.87
N HIS A 715 0.37 31.34 22.06
CA HIS A 715 1.29 31.18 23.19
C HIS A 715 2.70 30.84 22.67
N LEU A 716 3.66 31.73 22.92
CA LEU A 716 5.06 31.57 22.52
C LEU A 716 5.84 30.78 23.58
N VAL A 717 6.63 29.80 23.13
CA VAL A 717 7.61 29.07 23.94
C VAL A 717 8.99 29.28 23.32
N LYS A 718 9.98 29.71 24.12
CA LYS A 718 11.39 29.79 23.71
C LYS A 718 12.26 29.06 24.73
N ALA A 719 12.74 27.89 24.36
CA ALA A 719 13.75 27.10 25.07
C ALA A 719 15.05 27.08 24.24
N SER A 720 16.13 26.47 24.74
CA SER A 720 17.40 26.39 24.00
C SER A 720 17.34 25.38 22.84
N LEU A 721 16.57 24.30 23.01
CA LEU A 721 16.41 23.23 22.02
C LEU A 721 15.13 23.31 21.18
N VAL A 722 14.21 24.23 21.45
CA VAL A 722 13.02 24.45 20.61
C VAL A 722 12.42 25.84 20.80
N GLN A 723 11.90 26.41 19.71
CA GLN A 723 10.99 27.55 19.75
C GLN A 723 9.65 27.15 19.13
N GLU A 724 8.54 27.46 19.81
CA GLU A 724 7.18 27.07 19.39
C GLU A 724 6.21 28.25 19.47
N VAL A 725 5.35 28.41 18.46
CA VAL A 725 4.12 29.21 18.57
C VAL A 725 2.93 28.26 18.57
N HIS A 726 2.29 28.12 19.73
CA HIS A 726 1.03 27.40 19.87
C HIS A 726 -0.10 28.33 19.42
N GLN A 727 -0.91 27.89 18.46
CA GLN A 727 -2.01 28.63 17.84
C GLN A 727 -3.33 27.90 18.07
N ASN A 728 -4.23 28.49 18.87
CA ASN A 728 -5.58 27.97 19.06
C ASN A 728 -6.56 28.74 18.17
N PHE A 729 -7.09 28.11 17.11
CA PHE A 729 -8.03 28.73 16.17
C PHE A 729 -9.48 28.57 16.63
N SER A 730 -9.82 27.44 17.24
CA SER A 730 -11.15 27.15 17.80
C SER A 730 -11.10 25.93 18.71
N ALA A 731 -12.17 25.67 19.47
CA ALA A 731 -12.31 24.51 20.36
C ALA A 731 -12.14 23.13 19.69
N TRP A 732 -12.08 23.06 18.35
CA TRP A 732 -11.89 21.84 17.56
C TRP A 732 -10.73 21.94 16.54
N CYS A 733 -9.92 23.00 16.58
CA CYS A 733 -8.79 23.20 15.66
C CYS A 733 -7.68 24.04 16.29
N SER A 734 -6.49 23.44 16.41
CA SER A 734 -5.27 24.09 16.90
C SER A 734 -4.05 23.63 16.10
N GLN A 735 -2.95 24.39 16.19
CA GLN A 735 -1.67 24.09 15.56
C GLN A 735 -0.53 24.45 16.51
N VAL A 736 0.59 23.75 16.43
CA VAL A 736 1.87 24.15 17.03
C VAL A 736 2.87 24.33 15.90
N VAL A 737 3.38 25.55 15.75
CA VAL A 737 4.42 25.88 14.77
C VAL A 737 5.77 25.82 15.45
N ARG A 738 6.62 24.87 15.07
CA ARG A 738 7.88 24.56 15.76
C ARG A 738 9.10 24.79 14.88
N LEU A 739 10.17 25.26 15.50
CA LEU A 739 11.50 25.36 14.92
C LEU A 739 12.53 24.86 15.94
N TYR A 740 13.20 23.76 15.61
CA TYR A 740 14.31 23.20 16.38
C TYR A 740 15.66 23.78 15.87
N PRO A 741 16.73 23.82 16.69
CA PRO A 741 18.08 24.15 16.22
C PRO A 741 18.52 23.30 15.03
N ARG A 742 19.36 23.86 14.17
CA ARG A 742 19.89 23.28 12.92
C ARG A 742 18.86 22.87 11.85
N GLN A 743 17.56 23.02 12.11
CA GLN A 743 16.49 22.62 11.20
C GLN A 743 16.30 23.59 10.03
N ARG A 744 16.17 23.07 8.80
CA ARG A 744 15.94 23.86 7.56
C ARG A 744 14.50 23.81 7.04
N HIS A 745 13.56 23.49 7.93
CA HIS A 745 12.12 23.46 7.65
C HIS A 745 11.34 23.93 8.89
N LEU A 746 10.12 24.44 8.67
CA LEU A 746 9.18 24.83 9.74
C LEU A 746 8.17 23.70 9.94
N GLU A 747 8.05 23.14 11.14
CA GLU A 747 7.05 22.09 11.44
C GLU A 747 5.74 22.74 11.86
N LEU A 748 4.65 22.42 11.18
CA LEU A 748 3.28 22.82 11.54
C LEU A 748 2.51 21.56 11.97
N GLU A 749 2.52 21.25 13.27
CA GLU A 749 1.72 20.16 13.83
C GLU A 749 0.29 20.65 14.05
N TRP A 750 -0.66 20.16 13.26
CA TRP A 750 -2.08 20.48 13.35
C TRP A 750 -2.83 19.41 14.15
N THR A 751 -3.84 19.84 14.90
CA THR A 751 -4.79 18.97 15.61
C THR A 751 -6.21 19.44 15.29
N VAL A 752 -6.99 18.59 14.62
CA VAL A 752 -8.34 18.91 14.14
C VAL A 752 -9.32 17.84 14.60
N GLY A 753 -10.41 18.27 15.25
CA GLY A 753 -11.54 17.43 15.64
C GLY A 753 -12.10 17.80 17.03
N PRO A 754 -13.19 17.14 17.46
CA PRO A 754 -14.14 16.44 16.60
C PRO A 754 -14.83 17.50 15.73
N ILE A 755 -14.83 17.33 14.40
CA ILE A 755 -15.41 18.36 13.51
C ILE A 755 -16.89 18.57 13.88
N PRO A 756 -17.32 19.80 14.19
CA PRO A 756 -18.70 20.06 14.60
C PRO A 756 -19.64 19.94 13.41
N VAL A 757 -20.76 19.23 13.61
CA VAL A 757 -21.80 18.99 12.58
C VAL A 757 -23.23 19.15 13.14
N GLY A 758 -23.37 19.72 14.35
CA GLY A 758 -24.67 20.00 14.97
C GLY A 758 -25.45 21.14 14.30
N ASP A 759 -24.80 21.87 13.38
CA ASP A 759 -25.39 22.82 12.44
C ASP A 759 -25.97 22.14 11.18
N GLY A 760 -25.88 20.82 11.06
CA GLY A 760 -26.33 20.06 9.89
C GLY A 760 -25.41 20.17 8.68
N TRP A 761 -24.20 20.73 8.81
CA TRP A 761 -23.26 20.89 7.71
C TRP A 761 -22.04 19.96 7.85
N GLY A 762 -21.83 19.09 6.85
CA GLY A 762 -20.56 18.37 6.70
C GLY A 762 -19.42 19.34 6.34
N LYS A 763 -18.21 19.07 6.82
CA LYS A 763 -17.06 19.99 6.68
C LYS A 763 -15.79 19.25 6.26
N GLU A 764 -15.07 19.88 5.33
CA GLU A 764 -13.84 19.38 4.74
C GLU A 764 -12.74 20.39 4.97
N VAL A 765 -11.89 20.12 5.96
CA VAL A 765 -10.98 21.08 6.60
C VAL A 765 -9.65 21.09 5.84
N ILE A 766 -9.16 22.29 5.54
CA ILE A 766 -7.91 22.51 4.81
C ILE A 766 -6.95 23.39 5.62
N SER A 767 -5.65 23.09 5.51
CA SER A 767 -4.58 24.03 5.76
C SER A 767 -4.26 24.72 4.44
N ARG A 768 -4.30 26.05 4.38
CA ARG A 768 -3.95 26.82 3.17
C ARG A 768 -2.84 27.81 3.48
N PHE A 769 -1.90 27.90 2.55
CA PHE A 769 -0.80 28.84 2.49
C PHE A 769 -1.08 29.82 1.34
N ASP A 770 -0.98 31.11 1.61
CA ASP A 770 -1.21 32.19 0.64
C ASP A 770 0.03 33.10 0.56
N THR A 771 0.57 33.29 -0.63
CA THR A 771 1.86 33.98 -0.88
C THR A 771 1.77 34.94 -2.07
N ALA A 772 2.84 35.72 -2.29
CA ALA A 772 2.99 36.59 -3.46
C ALA A 772 3.58 35.89 -4.72
N LEU A 773 3.82 34.58 -4.71
CA LEU A 773 4.50 33.89 -5.83
C LEU A 773 3.67 33.91 -7.14
N ALA A 774 4.30 34.31 -8.24
CA ALA A 774 3.68 34.40 -9.57
C ALA A 774 3.58 33.03 -10.28
N THR A 775 2.77 32.11 -9.72
CA THR A 775 2.75 30.69 -10.12
C THR A 775 2.08 30.40 -11.48
N ARG A 776 1.36 31.36 -12.08
CA ARG A 776 0.74 31.29 -13.43
C ARG A 776 -0.17 30.06 -13.62
N GLY A 777 -0.90 29.68 -12.57
CA GLY A 777 -1.78 28.51 -12.56
C GLY A 777 -1.07 27.15 -12.43
N LEU A 778 0.25 27.11 -12.25
CA LEU A 778 1.04 25.89 -12.07
C LEU A 778 1.27 25.55 -10.59
N PHE A 779 1.33 24.26 -10.30
CA PHE A 779 1.74 23.67 -9.03
C PHE A 779 2.25 22.24 -9.26
N TYR A 780 2.91 21.63 -8.29
CA TYR A 780 3.61 20.36 -8.47
C TYR A 780 3.29 19.40 -7.33
N THR A 781 2.96 18.14 -7.65
CA THR A 781 2.71 17.07 -6.66
C THR A 781 3.56 15.85 -6.98
N ASP A 782 3.82 15.00 -5.98
CA ASP A 782 4.36 13.66 -6.26
C ASP A 782 3.36 12.73 -6.97
N SER A 783 3.89 11.66 -7.55
CA SER A 783 3.19 10.38 -7.73
C SER A 783 3.71 9.42 -6.67
N ASN A 784 2.84 8.94 -5.78
CA ASN A 784 3.13 7.91 -4.77
C ASN A 784 4.36 8.19 -3.88
N GLY A 785 4.79 9.45 -3.77
CA GLY A 785 5.95 9.90 -3.00
C GLY A 785 7.24 10.16 -3.78
N ARG A 786 7.30 9.82 -5.08
CA ARG A 786 8.56 9.55 -5.82
C ARG A 786 8.90 10.53 -6.96
N GLU A 787 8.45 10.29 -8.19
CA GLU A 787 8.53 11.28 -9.26
C GLU A 787 7.57 12.46 -9.00
N ILE A 788 7.85 13.61 -9.62
CA ILE A 788 7.01 14.81 -9.56
C ILE A 788 6.27 14.99 -10.87
N LEU A 789 5.00 15.43 -10.79
CA LEU A 789 4.19 15.85 -11.93
C LEU A 789 3.82 17.33 -11.82
N GLU A 790 3.95 18.04 -12.94
CA GLU A 790 3.38 19.37 -13.11
C GLU A 790 1.86 19.27 -13.21
N ARG A 791 1.18 20.09 -12.42
CA ARG A 791 -0.28 20.24 -12.39
C ARG A 791 -0.62 21.67 -12.83
N ARG A 792 -1.67 21.82 -13.64
CA ARG A 792 -2.15 23.12 -14.11
C ARG A 792 -3.64 23.26 -13.85
N ARG A 793 -4.01 24.35 -13.15
CA ARG A 793 -5.39 24.63 -12.75
C ARG A 793 -6.32 24.73 -13.97
N ASN A 794 -7.46 24.04 -13.91
CA ASN A 794 -8.48 23.95 -14.95
C ASN A 794 -7.97 23.44 -16.32
N TYR A 795 -6.89 22.65 -16.32
CA TYR A 795 -6.28 22.10 -17.54
C TYR A 795 -6.17 20.57 -17.48
N ARG A 796 -6.14 19.95 -18.67
CA ARG A 796 -5.88 18.53 -18.92
C ARG A 796 -5.10 18.41 -20.23
N PRO A 797 -4.07 17.54 -20.33
CA PRO A 797 -3.23 17.47 -21.53
C PRO A 797 -3.83 16.61 -22.66
N THR A 798 -4.68 15.61 -22.36
CA THR A 798 -5.26 14.71 -23.39
C THR A 798 -6.66 15.10 -23.86
N TRP A 799 -7.35 16.06 -23.22
CA TRP A 799 -8.64 16.57 -23.68
C TRP A 799 -8.91 18.03 -23.29
N LYS A 800 -9.83 18.68 -24.02
CA LYS A 800 -10.38 19.99 -23.64
C LYS A 800 -11.38 19.80 -22.49
N LEU A 801 -10.94 20.04 -21.25
CA LEU A 801 -11.76 19.94 -20.05
C LEU A 801 -12.99 20.86 -20.12
N ASN A 802 -14.19 20.28 -19.96
CA ASN A 802 -15.37 21.02 -19.55
C ASN A 802 -15.42 21.04 -18.02
N GLN A 803 -15.12 22.17 -17.40
CA GLN A 803 -15.00 22.26 -15.94
C GLN A 803 -16.38 22.36 -15.27
N THR A 804 -16.72 21.39 -14.41
CA THR A 804 -17.95 21.38 -13.62
C THR A 804 -17.73 21.62 -12.12
N GLU A 805 -16.54 21.35 -11.60
CA GLU A 805 -16.17 21.52 -10.17
C GLU A 805 -14.77 22.16 -10.09
N PRO A 806 -14.66 23.51 -10.16
CA PRO A 806 -13.38 24.21 -10.23
C PRO A 806 -12.53 24.10 -8.96
N VAL A 807 -13.07 23.53 -7.88
CA VAL A 807 -12.31 23.12 -6.69
C VAL A 807 -11.91 21.65 -6.80
N ALA A 808 -12.88 20.72 -6.73
CA ALA A 808 -12.60 19.28 -6.64
C ALA A 808 -11.88 18.71 -7.88
N GLY A 809 -12.16 19.24 -9.08
CA GLY A 809 -11.48 18.88 -10.32
C GLY A 809 -10.04 19.41 -10.46
N ASN A 810 -9.52 20.13 -9.46
CA ASN A 810 -8.13 20.58 -9.35
C ASN A 810 -7.41 19.99 -8.13
N TYR A 811 -8.05 19.11 -7.36
CA TYR A 811 -7.39 18.36 -6.29
C TYR A 811 -6.62 17.16 -6.86
N TYR A 812 -5.44 16.92 -6.30
CA TYR A 812 -4.54 15.82 -6.66
C TYR A 812 -4.05 15.11 -5.40
N PRO A 813 -3.64 13.83 -5.49
CA PRO A 813 -3.01 13.16 -4.37
C PRO A 813 -1.61 13.73 -4.06
N VAL A 814 -1.28 13.72 -2.77
CA VAL A 814 0.02 14.11 -2.21
C VAL A 814 0.41 13.05 -1.18
N ASN A 815 1.47 12.29 -1.44
CA ASN A 815 1.93 11.21 -0.54
C ASN A 815 3.19 11.56 0.24
N SER A 816 3.89 12.61 -0.21
CA SER A 816 5.13 13.13 0.36
C SER A 816 5.22 14.66 0.30
N ARG A 817 4.81 15.28 -0.82
CA ARG A 817 5.08 16.71 -1.09
C ARG A 817 4.18 17.34 -2.15
N ILE A 818 3.87 18.62 -1.92
CA ILE A 818 3.30 19.56 -2.89
C ILE A 818 4.11 20.85 -2.86
N TYR A 819 4.32 21.50 -4.00
CA TYR A 819 5.02 22.79 -4.05
C TYR A 819 4.49 23.74 -5.13
N ILE A 820 4.81 25.02 -4.93
CA ILE A 820 4.60 26.12 -5.87
C ILE A 820 5.89 26.93 -6.04
N THR A 821 6.10 27.49 -7.24
CA THR A 821 7.25 28.33 -7.56
C THR A 821 6.87 29.42 -8.56
N ASP A 822 7.55 30.57 -8.50
CA ASP A 822 7.46 31.63 -9.51
C ASP A 822 8.43 31.43 -10.68
N GLY A 823 9.48 30.62 -10.48
CA GLY A 823 10.60 30.40 -11.40
C GLY A 823 11.98 30.56 -10.74
N ASN A 824 12.06 31.27 -9.60
CA ASN A 824 13.28 31.55 -8.83
C ASN A 824 13.21 30.93 -7.42
N MET A 825 12.07 31.07 -6.76
CA MET A 825 11.83 30.68 -5.38
C MET A 825 10.71 29.64 -5.30
N GLN A 826 10.84 28.67 -4.40
CA GLN A 826 9.91 27.55 -4.24
C GLN A 826 9.46 27.43 -2.78
N LEU A 827 8.15 27.42 -2.57
CA LEU A 827 7.53 27.01 -1.30
C LEU A 827 7.09 25.55 -1.42
N THR A 828 7.69 24.68 -0.61
CA THR A 828 7.37 23.24 -0.56
C THR A 828 6.70 22.90 0.75
N VAL A 829 5.66 22.08 0.72
CA VAL A 829 5.01 21.52 1.91
C VAL A 829 5.06 20.00 1.83
N LEU A 830 5.70 19.38 2.82
CA LEU A 830 5.74 17.93 2.99
C LEU A 830 4.60 17.45 3.88
N THR A 831 4.16 16.22 3.67
CA THR A 831 2.99 15.62 4.34
C THR A 831 3.37 14.36 5.10
N ASP A 832 2.89 14.23 6.35
CA ASP A 832 3.14 13.06 7.20
C ASP A 832 2.25 11.83 6.87
N ARG A 833 1.34 11.99 5.91
CA ARG A 833 0.38 10.99 5.41
C ARG A 833 -0.11 11.40 4.02
N SER A 834 -0.80 10.50 3.34
CA SER A 834 -1.50 10.82 2.09
C SER A 834 -2.59 11.88 2.31
N GLN A 835 -2.64 12.91 1.47
CA GLN A 835 -3.63 13.99 1.52
C GLN A 835 -4.05 14.40 0.11
N GLY A 836 -5.22 15.05 -0.01
CA GLY A 836 -5.61 15.79 -1.21
C GLY A 836 -5.06 17.22 -1.15
N GLY A 837 -4.34 17.65 -2.20
CA GLY A 837 -3.77 18.98 -2.30
C GLY A 837 -4.05 19.69 -3.62
N SER A 838 -3.97 21.03 -3.63
CA SER A 838 -4.22 21.86 -4.82
C SER A 838 -3.56 23.24 -4.76
N SER A 839 -3.54 23.95 -5.89
CA SER A 839 -3.39 25.41 -5.98
C SER A 839 -4.59 25.99 -6.72
N LEU A 840 -5.51 26.62 -6.00
CA LEU A 840 -6.77 27.15 -6.57
C LEU A 840 -6.73 28.64 -6.95
N ARG A 841 -5.71 29.36 -6.49
CA ARG A 841 -5.35 30.72 -6.93
C ARG A 841 -3.83 30.84 -6.99
N ASP A 842 -3.33 31.78 -7.78
CA ASP A 842 -1.88 31.97 -7.91
C ASP A 842 -1.27 32.40 -6.57
N GLY A 843 -0.04 31.96 -6.32
CA GLY A 843 0.63 32.14 -5.03
C GLY A 843 0.06 31.31 -3.88
N SER A 844 -0.99 30.50 -4.09
CA SER A 844 -1.67 29.74 -3.02
C SER A 844 -1.53 28.23 -3.19
N LEU A 845 -1.46 27.53 -2.06
CA LEU A 845 -1.33 26.08 -1.94
C LEU A 845 -2.18 25.60 -0.76
N GLU A 846 -3.00 24.57 -0.94
CA GLU A 846 -3.82 23.99 0.12
C GLU A 846 -3.75 22.47 0.19
N LEU A 847 -3.91 21.94 1.41
CA LEU A 847 -3.91 20.53 1.76
C LEU A 847 -5.10 20.24 2.67
N MET A 848 -5.93 19.26 2.29
CA MET A 848 -7.08 18.83 3.09
C MET A 848 -6.60 17.87 4.20
N VAL A 849 -6.86 18.25 5.45
CA VAL A 849 -6.31 17.59 6.64
C VAL A 849 -7.31 16.64 7.31
N HIS A 850 -8.62 16.94 7.24
CA HIS A 850 -9.67 16.13 7.84
C HIS A 850 -11.05 16.39 7.20
N ARG A 851 -11.94 15.38 7.22
CA ARG A 851 -13.27 15.40 6.61
C ARG A 851 -14.29 14.77 7.56
N ARG A 852 -15.47 15.38 7.73
CA ARG A 852 -16.63 14.77 8.39
C ARG A 852 -17.90 15.10 7.61
N LEU A 853 -18.60 14.08 7.13
CA LEU A 853 -19.64 14.19 6.09
C LEU A 853 -20.94 13.57 6.58
N LEU A 854 -22.09 14.11 6.16
CA LEU A 854 -23.42 13.73 6.66
C LEU A 854 -24.25 12.92 5.65
N LYS A 855 -23.65 12.54 4.52
CA LYS A 855 -24.24 11.73 3.46
C LYS A 855 -23.23 10.71 2.95
N ASP A 856 -23.77 9.59 2.47
CA ASP A 856 -23.11 8.70 1.53
C ASP A 856 -23.13 9.36 0.13
N ASP A 857 -22.13 9.07 -0.71
CA ASP A 857 -21.98 9.62 -2.07
C ASP A 857 -22.48 8.68 -3.18
N ALA A 858 -23.26 7.66 -2.82
CA ALA A 858 -23.87 6.69 -3.73
C ALA A 858 -22.82 5.99 -4.62
N ARG A 859 -21.76 5.46 -3.99
CA ARG A 859 -20.71 4.62 -4.62
C ARG A 859 -20.52 3.25 -3.96
N GLY A 860 -21.55 2.78 -3.23
CA GLY A 860 -21.65 1.40 -2.75
C GLY A 860 -21.37 1.20 -1.26
N VAL A 861 -20.47 2.00 -0.65
CA VAL A 861 -20.15 1.87 0.78
C VAL A 861 -21.40 1.93 1.67
N GLY A 862 -22.35 2.83 1.39
CA GLY A 862 -23.63 2.93 2.10
C GLY A 862 -23.52 3.52 3.50
N GLU A 863 -22.42 4.23 3.79
CA GLU A 863 -22.14 4.87 5.07
C GLU A 863 -21.63 6.30 4.86
N PRO A 864 -22.18 7.33 5.56
CA PRO A 864 -21.57 8.64 5.57
C PRO A 864 -20.20 8.60 6.28
N LEU A 865 -19.26 9.47 5.87
CA LEU A 865 -17.95 9.60 6.52
C LEU A 865 -18.05 10.31 7.89
N ASN A 866 -18.67 9.62 8.85
CA ASN A 866 -19.04 10.11 10.17
C ASN A 866 -18.82 9.00 11.22
N LYS A 867 -17.57 8.82 11.68
CA LYS A 867 -17.28 7.89 12.77
C LYS A 867 -18.08 8.28 14.02
N GLU A 868 -18.62 7.26 14.69
CA GLU A 868 -19.65 7.27 15.73
C GLU A 868 -19.72 8.54 16.62
N GLY A 869 -20.95 9.06 16.77
CA GLY A 869 -21.32 10.01 17.82
C GLY A 869 -20.51 11.31 17.85
N SER A 870 -19.49 11.36 18.71
CA SER A 870 -18.64 12.53 18.92
C SER A 870 -17.88 12.94 17.66
N GLY A 871 -17.43 11.97 16.86
CA GLY A 871 -16.45 12.19 15.79
C GLY A 871 -15.00 12.11 16.26
N LEU A 872 -14.06 12.15 15.32
CA LEU A 872 -12.65 11.80 15.56
C LEU A 872 -11.72 13.01 15.62
N TRP A 873 -10.86 13.06 16.64
CA TRP A 873 -9.67 13.90 16.70
C TRP A 873 -8.55 13.32 15.81
N VAL A 874 -7.92 14.16 15.00
CA VAL A 874 -6.79 13.79 14.15
C VAL A 874 -5.66 14.81 14.34
N ARG A 875 -4.49 14.33 14.75
CA ARG A 875 -3.23 15.09 14.79
C ARG A 875 -2.33 14.66 13.64
N GLY A 876 -1.62 15.61 13.04
CA GLY A 876 -0.64 15.39 11.98
C GLY A 876 0.27 16.59 11.78
N ARG A 877 1.19 16.52 10.83
CA ARG A 877 2.12 17.63 10.55
C ARG A 877 2.34 17.93 9.08
N HIS A 878 2.66 19.20 8.83
CA HIS A 878 3.19 19.71 7.57
C HIS A 878 4.60 20.24 7.80
N LEU A 879 5.56 19.86 6.97
CA LEU A 879 6.92 20.43 7.03
C LEU A 879 7.08 21.42 5.88
N VAL A 880 7.31 22.69 6.19
CA VAL A 880 7.33 23.78 5.21
C VAL A 880 8.78 24.19 4.93
N LEU A 881 9.17 24.20 3.66
CA LEU A 881 10.51 24.58 3.19
C LEU A 881 10.40 25.75 2.21
N LEU A 882 11.33 26.69 2.32
CA LEU A 882 11.48 27.82 1.41
C LEU A 882 12.88 27.78 0.81
N ASP A 883 12.98 27.65 -0.51
CA ASP A 883 14.24 27.36 -1.21
C ASP A 883 14.37 28.10 -2.54
N LYS A 884 15.62 28.31 -3.00
CA LYS A 884 15.92 28.59 -4.41
C LYS A 884 15.62 27.34 -5.22
N LYS A 885 14.80 27.49 -6.26
CA LYS A 885 14.26 26.40 -7.09
C LYS A 885 15.35 25.42 -7.54
N GLU A 886 16.51 25.91 -7.95
CA GLU A 886 17.67 25.16 -8.47
C GLU A 886 18.29 24.21 -7.44
N THR A 887 17.94 24.37 -6.16
CA THR A 887 18.48 23.63 -5.00
C THR A 887 17.41 23.03 -4.10
N ALA A 888 16.11 23.32 -4.33
CA ALA A 888 15.01 22.88 -3.47
C ALA A 888 14.91 21.35 -3.38
N ALA A 889 15.18 20.66 -4.49
CA ALA A 889 15.21 19.20 -4.56
C ALA A 889 16.17 18.58 -3.53
N ALA A 890 17.36 19.16 -3.39
CA ALA A 890 18.40 18.69 -2.46
C ALA A 890 17.95 18.71 -1.00
N ARG A 891 17.06 19.63 -0.61
CA ARG A 891 16.46 19.66 0.74
C ARG A 891 15.21 18.78 0.82
N HIS A 892 14.24 18.97 -0.08
CA HIS A 892 12.94 18.34 0.07
C HIS A 892 12.95 16.82 -0.14
N ARG A 893 13.85 16.27 -0.96
CA ARG A 893 13.96 14.81 -1.15
C ARG A 893 14.44 14.11 0.12
N LEU A 894 15.59 14.53 0.64
CA LEU A 894 16.16 14.01 1.89
C LEU A 894 15.22 14.17 3.09
N GLN A 895 14.53 15.31 3.19
CA GLN A 895 13.60 15.55 4.30
C GLN A 895 12.33 14.68 4.23
N ALA A 896 11.85 14.36 3.02
CA ALA A 896 10.71 13.45 2.84
C ALA A 896 11.10 11.98 3.06
N GLU A 897 12.32 11.57 2.68
CA GLU A 897 12.86 10.26 3.03
C GLU A 897 12.89 10.10 4.56
N MET A 898 13.31 11.13 5.29
CA MET A 898 13.31 11.18 6.77
C MET A 898 11.91 11.25 7.40
N GLU A 899 10.88 11.78 6.72
CA GLU A 899 9.50 11.71 7.22
C GLU A 899 8.90 10.31 7.05
N VAL A 900 9.20 9.62 5.94
CA VAL A 900 8.70 8.26 5.67
C VAL A 900 9.47 7.20 6.48
N LEU A 901 10.78 7.40 6.69
CA LEU A 901 11.66 6.51 7.44
C LEU A 901 12.26 7.25 8.66
N ALA A 902 11.38 7.77 9.51
CA ALA A 902 11.76 8.49 10.73
C ALA A 902 12.44 7.55 11.74
N PRO A 903 13.50 7.99 12.47
CA PRO A 903 14.15 7.18 13.50
C PRO A 903 13.18 6.65 14.56
N GLN A 904 13.25 5.35 14.80
CA GLN A 904 12.40 4.63 15.74
C GLN A 904 13.01 4.70 17.15
N VAL A 905 12.24 5.17 18.11
CA VAL A 905 12.63 5.22 19.52
C VAL A 905 12.15 3.95 20.24
N VAL A 906 13.05 3.32 20.97
CA VAL A 906 12.79 2.22 21.91
C VAL A 906 13.37 2.64 23.26
N LEU A 907 12.75 2.20 24.36
CA LEU A 907 13.16 2.58 25.70
C LEU A 907 13.54 1.34 26.51
N ALA A 908 14.29 1.52 27.58
CA ALA A 908 14.53 0.48 28.58
C ALA A 908 14.70 1.11 29.96
N GLN A 909 14.53 0.35 31.05
CA GLN A 909 14.81 0.86 32.39
C GLN A 909 16.32 1.03 32.64
N GLY A 910 17.16 0.22 32.01
CA GLY A 910 18.60 0.30 32.11
C GLY A 910 19.18 -0.55 33.25
N GLY A 911 20.31 -1.19 32.97
CA GLY A 911 20.97 -2.11 33.93
C GLY A 911 20.74 -3.59 33.59
N GLY A 912 20.31 -3.87 32.36
CA GLY A 912 20.11 -5.21 31.84
C GLY A 912 21.35 -6.09 31.89
N ALA A 913 21.14 -7.41 31.99
CA ALA A 913 22.20 -8.39 32.04
C ALA A 913 22.98 -8.43 30.70
N ARG A 914 24.26 -8.82 30.74
CA ARG A 914 24.99 -9.15 29.49
C ARG A 914 24.31 -10.31 28.78
N TYR A 915 23.86 -10.10 27.55
CA TYR A 915 23.30 -11.14 26.70
C TYR A 915 24.37 -12.06 26.12
N ARG A 916 25.56 -11.52 25.82
CA ARG A 916 26.78 -12.28 25.53
C ARG A 916 27.84 -11.89 26.57
N LEU A 917 28.39 -12.86 27.30
CA LEU A 917 29.35 -12.60 28.39
C LEU A 917 30.72 -12.17 27.85
N GLU A 918 31.14 -12.80 26.74
CA GLU A 918 32.46 -12.68 26.10
C GLU A 918 32.65 -11.38 25.31
N LYS A 919 31.56 -10.83 24.74
CA LYS A 919 31.60 -9.63 23.89
C LYS A 919 31.17 -8.40 24.69
N ALA A 920 31.97 -7.34 24.64
CA ALA A 920 31.70 -6.11 25.36
C ALA A 920 30.40 -5.42 24.86
N PRO A 921 29.52 -4.93 25.75
CA PRO A 921 28.32 -4.19 25.36
C PRO A 921 28.60 -3.01 24.43
N ARG A 922 27.75 -2.85 23.41
CA ARG A 922 27.82 -1.78 22.40
C ARG A 922 26.70 -0.76 22.64
N THR A 923 27.06 0.45 23.03
CA THR A 923 26.14 1.60 23.17
C THR A 923 25.83 2.29 21.84
N GLN A 924 26.56 1.98 20.77
CA GLN A 924 26.32 2.45 19.41
C GLN A 924 26.67 1.35 18.40
N PHE A 925 25.90 1.27 17.31
CA PHE A 925 26.10 0.30 16.23
C PHE A 925 25.68 0.90 14.89
N SER A 926 26.44 0.65 13.81
CA SER A 926 26.14 1.05 12.43
C SER A 926 26.04 -0.20 11.57
N GLY A 927 24.93 -0.40 10.86
CA GLY A 927 24.73 -1.53 9.93
C GLY A 927 25.51 -1.39 8.62
N LEU A 928 25.97 -0.17 8.30
CA LEU A 928 26.85 0.12 7.16
C LEU A 928 28.27 0.44 7.63
N ARG A 929 29.28 0.01 6.86
CA ARG A 929 30.70 0.41 7.02
C ARG A 929 30.99 1.80 6.44
N ARG A 930 30.09 2.34 5.60
CA ARG A 930 30.12 3.71 5.04
C ARG A 930 28.71 4.25 4.82
N GLU A 931 28.49 5.55 5.01
CA GLU A 931 27.22 6.19 4.70
C GLU A 931 26.95 6.20 3.18
N LEU A 932 25.70 6.06 2.76
CA LEU A 932 25.28 6.15 1.36
C LEU A 932 25.28 7.61 0.88
N PRO A 933 25.66 7.91 -0.38
CA PRO A 933 25.55 9.24 -0.96
C PRO A 933 24.13 9.82 -0.82
N PRO A 934 23.94 11.15 -0.72
CA PRO A 934 22.60 11.74 -0.56
C PRO A 934 21.62 11.37 -1.69
N SER A 935 22.13 11.19 -2.90
CA SER A 935 21.32 10.77 -4.06
C SER A 935 20.85 9.30 -4.02
N VAL A 936 21.38 8.47 -3.12
CA VAL A 936 21.00 7.05 -2.99
C VAL A 936 20.15 6.80 -1.73
N ARG A 937 19.09 6.00 -1.86
CA ARG A 937 18.28 5.49 -0.76
C ARG A 937 18.41 3.97 -0.65
N LEU A 938 18.49 3.47 0.58
CA LEU A 938 18.24 2.05 0.89
C LEU A 938 16.72 1.86 0.96
N LEU A 939 16.13 1.33 -0.11
CA LEU A 939 14.67 1.20 -0.24
C LEU A 939 14.15 -0.07 0.44
N THR A 940 14.93 -1.15 0.40
CA THR A 940 14.61 -2.41 1.09
C THR A 940 15.90 -3.08 1.53
N LEU A 941 15.92 -3.54 2.77
CA LEU A 941 16.84 -4.57 3.26
C LEU A 941 15.99 -5.48 4.13
N ALA A 942 15.71 -6.69 3.66
CA ALA A 942 14.77 -7.62 4.29
C ALA A 942 15.27 -9.06 4.16
N ARG A 943 14.81 -9.96 5.04
CA ARG A 943 15.11 -11.39 4.93
C ARG A 943 14.33 -12.02 3.77
N TRP A 944 15.02 -12.77 2.91
CA TRP A 944 14.39 -13.52 1.82
C TRP A 944 14.35 -15.02 2.08
N GLY A 945 15.39 -15.57 2.71
CA GLY A 945 15.49 -16.98 3.09
C GLY A 945 16.45 -17.21 4.25
N PRO A 946 16.91 -18.46 4.47
CA PRO A 946 17.84 -18.80 5.55
C PRO A 946 19.12 -17.95 5.52
N GLU A 947 19.76 -17.88 4.35
CA GLU A 947 21.07 -17.23 4.06
C GLU A 947 20.96 -16.26 2.86
N THR A 948 19.79 -15.64 2.67
CA THR A 948 19.57 -14.73 1.53
C THR A 948 18.72 -13.54 1.95
N LEU A 949 19.15 -12.36 1.54
CA LEU A 949 18.50 -11.08 1.78
C LEU A 949 17.99 -10.48 0.47
N LEU A 950 16.88 -9.77 0.57
CA LEU A 950 16.38 -8.88 -0.47
C LEU A 950 16.95 -7.48 -0.24
N LEU A 951 17.72 -6.99 -1.21
CA LEU A 951 18.35 -5.67 -1.18
C LEU A 951 17.82 -4.81 -2.34
N ARG A 952 17.31 -3.61 -2.03
CA ARG A 952 16.98 -2.58 -3.01
C ARG A 952 17.70 -1.29 -2.71
N LEU A 953 18.41 -0.79 -3.71
CA LEU A 953 19.03 0.54 -3.72
C LEU A 953 18.43 1.34 -4.88
N GLU A 954 18.12 2.61 -4.64
CA GLU A 954 17.58 3.49 -5.67
C GLU A 954 18.26 4.85 -5.72
N HIS A 955 18.21 5.48 -6.90
CA HIS A 955 18.57 6.88 -7.06
C HIS A 955 17.35 7.79 -6.85
N GLN A 956 17.31 8.50 -5.72
CA GLN A 956 16.10 9.20 -5.31
C GLN A 956 15.82 10.51 -6.05
N PHE A 957 16.76 11.02 -6.86
CA PHE A 957 16.63 12.24 -7.68
C PHE A 957 16.34 11.91 -9.15
N ALA A 958 15.55 12.77 -9.80
CA ALA A 958 15.25 12.73 -11.24
C ALA A 958 16.32 13.45 -12.08
N VAL A 959 16.33 13.23 -13.40
CA VAL A 959 17.28 13.88 -14.32
C VAL A 959 17.09 15.40 -14.31
N GLY A 960 18.17 16.16 -14.04
CA GLY A 960 18.18 17.63 -14.03
C GLY A 960 17.42 18.31 -12.89
N GLU A 961 16.95 17.55 -11.89
CA GLU A 961 16.13 18.06 -10.77
C GLU A 961 16.95 18.84 -9.73
N ASP A 962 18.19 18.41 -9.45
CA ASP A 962 19.20 19.19 -8.75
C ASP A 962 20.29 19.60 -9.75
N SER A 963 20.26 20.86 -10.15
CA SER A 963 21.27 21.46 -11.04
C SER A 963 22.43 22.09 -10.27
N GLY A 964 22.23 22.43 -8.99
CA GLY A 964 23.21 23.16 -8.19
C GLY A 964 24.26 22.31 -7.46
N ARG A 965 24.03 20.99 -7.26
CA ARG A 965 24.92 20.12 -6.45
C ARG A 965 25.26 18.78 -7.11
N ASN A 966 24.83 18.59 -8.36
CA ASN A 966 25.02 17.37 -9.15
C ASN A 966 24.39 16.10 -8.53
N LEU A 967 23.38 16.25 -7.66
CA LEU A 967 22.67 15.11 -7.04
C LEU A 967 21.78 14.35 -8.04
N SER A 968 21.59 14.90 -9.23
CA SER A 968 20.92 14.27 -10.39
C SER A 968 21.86 13.52 -11.34
N SER A 969 23.12 13.27 -10.98
CA SER A 969 24.08 12.48 -11.78
C SER A 969 24.22 11.02 -11.29
N PRO A 970 24.50 10.05 -12.19
CA PRO A 970 24.64 8.65 -11.82
C PRO A 970 25.67 8.37 -10.72
N VAL A 971 25.36 7.43 -9.84
CA VAL A 971 26.17 7.07 -8.66
C VAL A 971 26.68 5.64 -8.79
N THR A 972 27.96 5.41 -8.54
CA THR A 972 28.55 4.06 -8.50
C THR A 972 28.89 3.67 -7.06
N LEU A 973 28.53 2.44 -6.67
CA LEU A 973 28.73 1.86 -5.34
C LEU A 973 29.29 0.45 -5.44
N ASP A 974 30.28 0.12 -4.62
CA ASP A 974 30.64 -1.27 -4.34
C ASP A 974 29.81 -1.80 -3.15
N LEU A 975 29.19 -2.96 -3.32
CA LEU A 975 28.34 -3.61 -2.32
C LEU A 975 29.11 -4.60 -1.44
N THR A 976 30.26 -5.10 -1.88
CA THR A 976 31.00 -6.23 -1.26
C THR A 976 31.27 -5.98 0.22
N ASN A 977 31.77 -4.77 0.53
CA ASN A 977 32.14 -4.35 1.88
C ASN A 977 31.22 -3.23 2.44
N LEU A 978 29.97 -3.15 1.96
CA LEU A 978 29.04 -2.09 2.36
C LEU A 978 28.46 -2.32 3.78
N PHE A 979 28.14 -3.56 4.12
CA PHE A 979 27.47 -3.93 5.38
C PHE A 979 28.46 -4.37 6.46
N SER A 980 28.11 -4.13 7.72
CA SER A 980 28.95 -4.42 8.89
C SER A 980 28.62 -5.72 9.62
N ALA A 981 27.38 -6.20 9.56
CA ALA A 981 26.92 -7.39 10.29
C ALA A 981 27.03 -8.70 9.49
N PHE A 982 27.23 -8.59 8.18
CA PHE A 982 27.34 -9.72 7.26
C PHE A 982 28.20 -9.35 6.05
N THR A 983 28.80 -10.36 5.43
CA THR A 983 29.52 -10.28 4.16
C THR A 983 28.61 -10.79 3.05
N ILE A 984 28.54 -10.07 1.92
CA ILE A 984 27.81 -10.53 0.73
C ILE A 984 28.69 -11.50 -0.05
N THR A 985 28.25 -12.75 -0.18
CA THR A 985 29.01 -13.83 -0.85
C THR A 985 28.60 -14.02 -2.31
N ASN A 986 27.38 -13.64 -2.69
CA ASN A 986 26.89 -13.69 -4.08
C ASN A 986 25.75 -12.66 -4.29
N LEU A 987 25.64 -12.09 -5.49
CA LEU A 987 24.60 -11.15 -5.89
C LEU A 987 23.89 -11.61 -7.15
N ARG A 988 22.56 -11.76 -7.07
CA ARG A 988 21.69 -12.06 -8.21
C ARG A 988 20.72 -10.91 -8.43
N GLU A 989 20.89 -10.18 -9.53
CA GLU A 989 20.01 -9.06 -9.89
C GLU A 989 18.69 -9.55 -10.50
N THR A 990 17.62 -8.82 -10.18
CA THR A 990 16.24 -9.24 -10.41
C THR A 990 15.34 -8.10 -10.90
N THR A 991 14.17 -8.45 -11.43
CA THR A 991 13.03 -7.51 -11.59
C THR A 991 12.66 -6.89 -10.25
N LEU A 992 11.95 -5.74 -10.27
CA LEU A 992 11.65 -4.96 -9.07
C LEU A 992 10.91 -5.75 -7.96
N ALA A 993 10.07 -6.71 -8.33
CA ALA A 993 9.34 -7.60 -7.41
C ALA A 993 10.15 -8.84 -6.98
N ALA A 994 11.44 -8.93 -7.30
CA ALA A 994 12.35 -10.05 -7.01
C ALA A 994 11.92 -11.43 -7.56
N ASN A 995 10.90 -11.48 -8.42
CA ASN A 995 10.31 -12.71 -8.98
C ASN A 995 10.97 -13.18 -10.29
N GLN A 996 11.96 -12.48 -10.83
CA GLN A 996 12.70 -12.91 -12.02
C GLN A 996 14.16 -12.48 -11.92
N LEU A 997 15.10 -13.34 -12.32
CA LEU A 997 16.47 -12.91 -12.61
C LEU A 997 16.45 -11.95 -13.82
N LEU A 998 17.07 -10.78 -13.68
CA LEU A 998 16.98 -9.70 -14.69
C LEU A 998 17.50 -10.15 -16.06
N ALA A 999 18.51 -11.02 -16.09
CA ALA A 999 19.08 -11.60 -17.31
C ALA A 999 18.12 -12.52 -18.10
N TYR A 1000 17.00 -12.95 -17.50
CA TYR A 1000 15.94 -13.72 -18.17
C TYR A 1000 14.63 -12.93 -18.29
N ALA A 1001 14.60 -11.67 -17.83
CA ALA A 1001 13.45 -10.79 -17.98
C ALA A 1001 13.33 -10.32 -19.44
N SER A 1002 12.18 -10.54 -20.05
CA SER A 1002 11.85 -10.04 -21.39
C SER A 1002 10.39 -9.59 -21.41
N ARG A 1003 10.15 -8.47 -22.10
CA ARG A 1003 8.83 -7.85 -22.24
C ARG A 1003 8.45 -7.69 -23.71
N LEU A 1004 7.16 -7.64 -24.02
CA LEU A 1004 6.63 -7.31 -25.35
C LEU A 1004 7.17 -5.95 -25.81
N GLN A 1005 7.64 -5.90 -27.05
CA GLN A 1005 8.18 -4.69 -27.67
C GLN A 1005 7.09 -4.00 -28.49
N TRP A 1006 6.98 -2.68 -28.35
CA TRP A 1006 5.90 -1.90 -28.96
C TRP A 1006 6.48 -0.79 -29.82
N THR A 1007 6.00 -0.67 -31.07
CA THR A 1007 6.36 0.42 -31.98
C THR A 1007 5.59 1.68 -31.58
N THR A 1008 6.29 2.80 -31.35
CA THR A 1008 5.63 4.08 -31.04
C THR A 1008 5.45 4.96 -32.27
N ASP A 1009 4.47 5.87 -32.25
CA ASP A 1009 4.40 6.98 -33.21
C ASP A 1009 5.60 7.94 -33.10
N THR A 1010 6.26 8.01 -31.92
CA THR A 1010 7.51 8.75 -31.70
C THR A 1010 8.77 8.09 -32.30
N GLY A 1011 8.63 6.97 -33.01
CA GLY A 1011 9.73 6.26 -33.67
C GLY A 1011 10.00 4.84 -33.15
N PRO A 1012 11.01 4.15 -33.70
CA PRO A 1012 11.37 2.80 -33.28
C PRO A 1012 11.91 2.79 -31.85
N THR A 1013 11.38 1.88 -31.05
CA THR A 1013 11.77 1.69 -29.65
C THR A 1013 13.19 1.13 -29.56
N PRO A 1014 14.12 1.75 -28.80
CA PRO A 1014 15.48 1.25 -28.68
C PRO A 1014 15.52 -0.18 -28.11
N HIS A 1015 16.31 -1.05 -28.72
CA HIS A 1015 16.53 -2.39 -28.16
C HIS A 1015 17.20 -2.26 -26.78
N PRO A 1016 16.70 -2.97 -25.74
CA PRO A 1016 17.38 -3.05 -24.46
C PRO A 1016 18.81 -3.55 -24.62
N SER A 1017 19.76 -2.92 -23.91
CA SER A 1017 21.13 -3.42 -23.86
C SER A 1017 21.15 -4.80 -23.18
N PRO A 1018 21.95 -5.77 -23.65
CA PRO A 1018 22.06 -7.06 -23.00
C PRO A 1018 22.46 -6.93 -21.53
N SER A 1019 21.82 -7.71 -20.66
CA SER A 1019 22.15 -7.79 -19.23
C SER A 1019 23.61 -8.19 -19.05
N ARG A 1020 24.42 -7.29 -18.47
CA ARG A 1020 25.82 -7.60 -18.12
C ARG A 1020 25.86 -8.56 -16.91
N PRO A 1021 26.95 -9.32 -16.73
CA PRO A 1021 27.20 -10.03 -15.47
C PRO A 1021 27.12 -9.07 -14.28
N VAL A 1022 26.49 -9.50 -13.19
CA VAL A 1022 26.32 -8.68 -11.99
C VAL A 1022 27.67 -8.56 -11.28
N SER A 1023 28.27 -7.37 -11.36
CA SER A 1023 29.38 -7.00 -10.48
C SER A 1023 28.84 -6.52 -9.14
N ALA A 1024 29.60 -6.73 -8.06
CA ALA A 1024 29.33 -6.08 -6.78
C ALA A 1024 29.53 -4.55 -6.85
N THR A 1025 30.25 -4.04 -7.87
CA THR A 1025 30.25 -2.63 -8.23
C THR A 1025 29.06 -2.33 -9.13
N ILE A 1026 28.04 -1.68 -8.58
CA ILE A 1026 26.82 -1.27 -9.28
C ILE A 1026 26.85 0.23 -9.59
N THR A 1027 26.20 0.64 -10.68
CA THR A 1027 25.85 2.04 -10.94
C THR A 1027 24.33 2.19 -10.90
N LEU A 1028 23.85 3.31 -10.35
CA LEU A 1028 22.45 3.72 -10.34
C LEU A 1028 22.29 4.99 -11.18
N GLN A 1029 21.42 4.94 -12.19
CA GLN A 1029 20.95 6.10 -12.96
C GLN A 1029 19.84 6.86 -12.21
N PRO A 1030 19.57 8.14 -12.51
CA PRO A 1030 18.44 8.88 -11.95
C PRO A 1030 17.09 8.16 -12.07
N MET A 1031 16.32 8.12 -10.97
CA MET A 1031 15.09 7.32 -10.75
C MET A 1031 15.22 5.79 -10.86
N GLU A 1032 16.40 5.22 -11.07
CA GLU A 1032 16.58 3.76 -11.15
C GLU A 1032 16.47 3.10 -9.77
N ILE A 1033 15.73 1.98 -9.68
CA ILE A 1033 15.78 1.04 -8.56
C ILE A 1033 16.45 -0.22 -9.06
N ARG A 1034 17.47 -0.72 -8.35
CA ARG A 1034 18.09 -2.03 -8.63
C ARG A 1034 17.83 -2.98 -7.47
N THR A 1035 17.36 -4.19 -7.81
CA THR A 1035 16.84 -5.18 -6.86
C THR A 1035 17.68 -6.45 -6.92
N PHE A 1036 18.23 -6.87 -5.79
CA PHE A 1036 19.16 -7.99 -5.67
C PHE A 1036 18.70 -9.00 -4.64
N LEU A 1037 18.85 -10.27 -4.97
CA LEU A 1037 18.91 -11.36 -4.00
C LEU A 1037 20.39 -11.58 -3.65
N ALA A 1038 20.78 -11.11 -2.46
CA ALA A 1038 22.13 -11.23 -1.92
C ALA A 1038 22.22 -12.49 -1.05
N SER A 1039 23.09 -13.43 -1.41
CA SER A 1039 23.50 -14.48 -0.47
C SER A 1039 24.52 -13.90 0.49
N VAL A 1040 24.39 -14.22 1.78
CA VAL A 1040 25.17 -13.59 2.85
C VAL A 1040 25.68 -14.61 3.85
N GLN A 1041 26.85 -14.32 4.41
CA GLN A 1041 27.35 -14.95 5.64
C GLN A 1041 27.38 -13.86 6.72
N TRP A 1042 26.58 -14.01 7.78
CA TRP A 1042 26.72 -13.18 8.97
C TRP A 1042 28.10 -13.41 9.61
N GLU A 1043 28.65 -12.40 10.27
CA GLU A 1043 29.92 -12.58 11.02
C GLU A 1043 29.68 -13.65 12.10
N GLU A 1044 30.29 -14.83 11.95
CA GLU A 1044 30.09 -15.96 12.87
C GLU A 1044 30.57 -15.61 14.29
N ASP A 1045 29.88 -16.16 15.31
CA ASP A 1045 30.24 -16.00 16.71
C ASP A 1045 31.46 -16.87 17.08
N GLY A 1046 32.63 -16.43 16.63
CA GLY A 1046 33.92 -16.67 17.30
C GLY A 1046 34.20 -15.68 18.42
#